data_AF-A0A2M8EBZ3-F1
#
_entry.id   AF-A0A2M8EBZ3-F1
#
_cell.length_a   1.000
_cell.length_b   1.000
_cell.length_c   1.000
_cell.angle_alpha   90.00
_cell.angle_beta   90.00
_cell.angle_gamma   90.00
#
_symmetry.space_group_name_H-M   'P 1'
#
loop_
_entity.id
_entity.type
_entity.pdbx_description
1 polymer ?
#
loop_
_entity_poly.entity_id
_entity_poly.type
_entity_poly.pdbx_seq_one_letter_code
_entity_poly.pdbx_strand_id
1 'polypeptide(L)'
;ADINSEDRLVQATFAEHLETTLGWDSVYAWNQETFGPTGTLGRASERDAVLVRDLRAALVRLNPQLPPPAIEEAITKLTHHDFSRSLLQHNQAFHTLIRDGVPVSYRNAQGQLCHAQATVIDFRNPTNNRFLVVRELKLTGLRSPNYNRRADLVCFVNGLPLVFIELKAVYKNIRAGFDGNLRDYMDENVVAHAFHHNAFLIVSNGHNARFGSITSTWEHFGEWKRLDEKDVGNVAAEVLLNGMLAKDRLLDILENFILFDASKVGAVRKVVARNHQMLGVNKAVASVVRQEALKREFPTGQRLTHRTIELPLAEIGTAVNDTLAPYPMAAEPVPRYLQIIERAHPDLGRLGVVWHTQGSGKSYSMAFFSEKVRRTVPGNFTFVLMTDRDDLDSQIYKTFVGCGVADEQTPRASSGRELQRLLSENHRYVFSLIHKFNQEVTPDAPYSERDDIIVVSDEAHRTQSGKLARNMRMALPNAAFIGFTGTPLFKHDQLTKRIFGDYVSRYDFKRSEEDGATVKLVYENRGEKLGLAKLDLNDRIAAAVDAADLDPDQTALLEKLLGKDYEVITADERLERIATDFVEHCSTRWEAGKAMMVCIDKITCARMLGLIGPKWKAKADEVRLEAQARLAAIALAADDEIRQLLHAQRDRMLAKAAWMDSTLIELIISEAQNEVADFKHWGFDIIPHRSVMKLGFETDDGKRVDVETAFKDPKHPFRIAVVCAMWLTGFDVECLSTLYIDKPMRAHTLMQAIARANRVYPGKDFGLIVDYNGMLKSLREALAQYALGDDGGAAEIVAPIEERVAALADAIAVTEAHLSGLGFEADSLLGTKGFTRIELLADAVEAVYNSDESKRRYEILARVVFSRFKALLVEPSALVFAERHDNIEAIYKKLSERRDTADVSELLKVLHRIVNTAIASHGEGGDQASGLT
;
A
#
# COMPACT_ATOMS: atom_id res chain seq x y z
N ALA A 1 -43.00 9.49 -11.01
CA ALA A 1 -41.92 8.52 -10.71
C ALA A 1 -40.61 9.23 -10.98
N ASP A 2 -39.80 9.41 -9.95
CA ASP A 2 -38.61 10.25 -9.98
C ASP A 2 -37.55 9.68 -10.92
N ILE A 3 -37.17 10.44 -11.95
CA ILE A 3 -36.23 10.03 -13.00
C ILE A 3 -34.81 9.89 -12.44
N ASN A 4 -34.52 10.56 -11.32
CA ASN A 4 -33.20 10.64 -10.69
C ASN A 4 -33.02 9.70 -9.49
N SER A 5 -33.88 8.69 -9.32
CA SER A 5 -33.77 7.76 -8.19
C SER A 5 -32.53 6.85 -8.31
N GLU A 6 -31.92 6.51 -7.18
CA GLU A 6 -30.75 5.62 -7.06
C GLU A 6 -30.94 4.28 -7.80
N ASP A 7 -32.13 3.70 -7.69
CA ASP A 7 -32.52 2.44 -8.34
C ASP A 7 -32.56 2.56 -9.87
N ARG A 8 -33.12 3.66 -10.41
CA ARG A 8 -33.31 3.80 -11.86
C ARG A 8 -32.12 4.40 -12.61
N LEU A 9 -31.39 5.33 -11.98
CA LEU A 9 -30.30 6.06 -12.64
C LEU A 9 -28.92 5.45 -12.39
N VAL A 10 -28.73 4.72 -11.28
CA VAL A 10 -27.43 4.12 -10.95
C VAL A 10 -27.50 2.59 -11.01
N GLN A 11 -28.40 1.97 -10.23
CA GLN A 11 -28.46 0.50 -10.17
C GLN A 11 -28.85 -0.13 -11.51
N ALA A 12 -29.89 0.39 -12.17
CA ALA A 12 -30.31 -0.11 -13.47
C ALA A 12 -29.24 0.10 -14.55
N THR A 13 -28.56 1.27 -14.55
CA THR A 13 -27.47 1.55 -15.49
C THR A 13 -26.30 0.60 -15.33
N PHE A 14 -25.93 0.24 -14.10
CA PHE A 14 -24.86 -0.72 -13.86
C PHE A 14 -25.24 -2.11 -14.35
N ALA A 15 -26.46 -2.56 -14.06
CA ALA A 15 -26.93 -3.87 -14.52
C ALA A 15 -27.08 -3.94 -16.05
N GLU A 16 -27.62 -2.88 -16.66
CA GLU A 16 -27.73 -2.77 -18.12
C GLU A 16 -26.35 -2.75 -18.79
N HIS A 17 -25.37 -2.07 -18.20
CA HIS A 17 -23.99 -2.09 -18.69
C HIS A 17 -23.38 -3.50 -18.61
N LEU A 18 -23.58 -4.20 -17.49
CA LEU A 18 -23.12 -5.58 -17.34
C LEU A 18 -23.78 -6.51 -18.37
N GLU A 19 -25.07 -6.34 -18.64
CA GLU A 19 -25.84 -7.16 -19.57
C GLU A 19 -25.47 -6.87 -21.03
N THR A 20 -25.57 -5.61 -21.45
CA THR A 20 -25.42 -5.20 -22.86
C THR A 20 -23.96 -5.14 -23.31
N THR A 21 -23.06 -4.68 -22.45
CA THR A 21 -21.65 -4.45 -22.81
C THR A 21 -20.75 -5.61 -22.39
N LEU A 22 -20.94 -6.17 -21.19
CA LEU A 22 -20.11 -7.26 -20.68
C LEU A 22 -20.75 -8.65 -20.88
N GLY A 23 -22.01 -8.72 -21.35
CA GLY A 23 -22.70 -9.96 -21.67
C GLY A 23 -23.09 -10.82 -20.46
N TRP A 24 -23.37 -10.21 -19.30
CA TRP A 24 -23.87 -10.90 -18.11
C TRP A 24 -25.38 -11.15 -18.20
N ASP A 25 -25.88 -12.22 -17.57
CA ASP A 25 -27.31 -12.35 -17.33
C ASP A 25 -27.73 -11.36 -16.24
N SER A 26 -28.89 -10.72 -16.35
CA SER A 26 -29.39 -9.75 -15.37
C SER A 26 -30.75 -10.17 -14.82
N VAL A 27 -30.90 -10.14 -13.49
CA VAL A 27 -32.15 -10.47 -12.80
C VAL A 27 -32.46 -9.43 -11.73
N TYR A 28 -33.72 -9.00 -11.66
CA TYR A 28 -34.23 -8.13 -10.61
C TYR A 28 -35.00 -8.96 -9.56
N ALA A 29 -34.54 -8.96 -8.30
CA ALA A 29 -35.10 -9.84 -7.26
C ALA A 29 -36.18 -9.17 -6.40
N TRP A 30 -36.19 -7.83 -6.29
CA TRP A 30 -37.06 -7.13 -5.34
C TRP A 30 -38.54 -7.34 -5.60
N ASN A 31 -39.25 -7.94 -4.62
CA ASN A 31 -40.67 -8.29 -4.68
C ASN A 31 -41.10 -9.15 -5.88
N GLN A 32 -40.14 -9.70 -6.63
CA GLN A 32 -40.36 -10.55 -7.81
C GLN A 32 -39.69 -11.93 -7.67
N GLU A 33 -38.82 -12.12 -6.67
CA GLU A 33 -38.22 -13.41 -6.39
C GLU A 33 -39.27 -14.43 -5.91
N THR A 34 -39.31 -15.57 -6.58
CA THR A 34 -40.04 -16.75 -6.12
C THR A 34 -39.06 -17.81 -5.61
N PHE A 35 -39.39 -18.45 -4.48
CA PHE A 35 -38.55 -19.48 -3.85
C PHE A 35 -38.88 -20.90 -4.35
N GLY A 36 -37.90 -21.79 -4.23
CA GLY A 36 -37.98 -23.19 -4.62
C GLY A 36 -37.08 -23.54 -5.83
N PRO A 37 -36.96 -24.83 -6.19
CA PRO A 37 -36.06 -25.28 -7.26
C PRO A 37 -36.33 -24.65 -8.63
N THR A 38 -37.61 -24.34 -8.91
CA THR A 38 -38.08 -23.67 -10.14
C THR A 38 -38.27 -22.16 -9.95
N GLY A 39 -37.92 -21.62 -8.78
CA GLY A 39 -38.02 -20.20 -8.47
C GLY A 39 -37.01 -19.37 -9.27
N THR A 40 -37.16 -18.04 -9.23
CA THR A 40 -36.36 -17.09 -10.06
C THR A 40 -34.86 -17.38 -9.94
N LEU A 41 -34.33 -17.45 -8.71
CA LEU A 41 -32.91 -17.72 -8.44
C LEU A 41 -32.63 -19.16 -7.97
N GLY A 42 -33.66 -19.99 -7.81
CA GLY A 42 -33.51 -21.36 -7.33
C GLY A 42 -33.16 -21.49 -5.84
N ARG A 43 -33.35 -20.42 -5.04
CA ARG A 43 -33.10 -20.37 -3.60
C ARG A 43 -34.28 -21.00 -2.83
N ALA A 44 -34.00 -21.68 -1.72
CA ALA A 44 -35.05 -22.20 -0.85
C ALA A 44 -35.56 -21.12 0.12
N SER A 45 -34.70 -20.17 0.50
CA SER A 45 -35.06 -19.05 1.37
C SER A 45 -34.14 -17.85 1.20
N GLU A 46 -34.49 -16.72 1.83
CA GLU A 46 -33.65 -15.51 1.93
C GLU A 46 -32.31 -15.74 2.66
N ARG A 47 -32.12 -16.89 3.32
CA ARG A 47 -30.86 -17.26 3.99
C ARG A 47 -29.81 -17.82 3.04
N ASP A 48 -30.22 -18.27 1.85
CA ASP A 48 -29.31 -18.90 0.92
C ASP A 48 -28.55 -17.81 0.16
N ALA A 49 -27.26 -17.61 0.47
CA ALA A 49 -26.43 -16.69 -0.29
C ALA A 49 -25.91 -17.29 -1.60
N VAL A 50 -25.78 -18.62 -1.67
CA VAL A 50 -25.29 -19.36 -2.85
C VAL A 50 -26.47 -19.86 -3.68
N LEU A 51 -26.40 -19.69 -5.00
CA LEU A 51 -27.39 -20.21 -5.93
C LEU A 51 -27.08 -21.67 -6.25
N VAL A 52 -27.51 -22.57 -5.35
CA VAL A 52 -27.18 -24.01 -5.40
C VAL A 52 -27.61 -24.67 -6.72
N ARG A 53 -28.74 -24.25 -7.29
CA ARG A 53 -29.20 -24.74 -8.61
C ARG A 53 -28.16 -24.48 -9.69
N ASP A 54 -27.65 -23.26 -9.75
CA ASP A 54 -26.72 -22.82 -10.78
C ASP A 54 -25.31 -23.41 -10.54
N LEU A 55 -24.91 -23.51 -9.27
CA LEU A 55 -23.67 -24.18 -8.86
C LEU A 55 -23.67 -25.66 -9.25
N ARG A 56 -24.77 -26.37 -8.98
CA ARG A 56 -24.94 -27.77 -9.38
C ARG A 56 -24.83 -27.93 -10.89
N ALA A 57 -25.52 -27.10 -11.67
CA ALA A 57 -25.46 -27.14 -13.12
C ALA A 57 -24.03 -26.91 -13.64
N ALA A 58 -23.30 -25.97 -13.06
CA ALA A 58 -21.90 -25.71 -13.40
C ALA A 58 -20.98 -26.88 -13.06
N LEU A 59 -21.09 -27.46 -11.86
CA LEU A 59 -20.25 -28.58 -11.44
C LEU A 59 -20.45 -29.81 -12.32
N VAL A 60 -21.70 -30.11 -12.72
CA VAL A 60 -22.01 -31.19 -13.67
C VAL A 60 -21.42 -30.89 -15.05
N ARG A 61 -21.55 -29.65 -15.53
CA ARG A 61 -21.04 -29.24 -16.85
C ARG A 61 -19.50 -29.29 -16.92
N LEU A 62 -18.82 -28.82 -15.88
CA LEU A 62 -17.36 -28.74 -15.84
C LEU A 62 -16.69 -30.08 -15.49
N ASN A 63 -17.43 -31.01 -14.87
CA ASN A 63 -16.90 -32.29 -14.42
C ASN A 63 -17.75 -33.48 -14.91
N PRO A 64 -17.88 -33.70 -16.22
CA PRO A 64 -18.69 -34.79 -16.78
C PRO A 64 -18.23 -36.19 -16.34
N GLN A 65 -16.99 -36.33 -15.91
CA GLN A 65 -16.38 -37.57 -15.42
C GLN A 65 -16.78 -37.94 -13.99
N LEU A 66 -17.32 -37.01 -13.20
CA LEU A 66 -17.63 -37.24 -11.78
C LEU A 66 -19.06 -37.78 -11.61
N PRO A 67 -19.27 -38.80 -10.78
CA PRO A 67 -20.61 -39.31 -10.52
C PRO A 67 -21.41 -38.37 -9.60
N PRO A 68 -22.76 -38.45 -9.61
CA PRO A 68 -23.60 -37.55 -8.82
C PRO A 68 -23.23 -37.42 -7.32
N PRO A 69 -22.87 -38.49 -6.58
CA PRO A 69 -22.45 -38.37 -5.19
C PRO A 69 -21.22 -37.48 -4.98
N ALA A 70 -20.28 -37.49 -5.91
CA ALA A 70 -19.09 -36.63 -5.85
C ALA A 70 -19.47 -35.15 -6.04
N ILE A 71 -20.43 -34.88 -6.92
CA ILE A 71 -20.95 -33.52 -7.14
C ILE A 71 -21.68 -33.00 -5.89
N GLU A 72 -22.49 -33.84 -5.21
CA GLU A 72 -23.13 -33.47 -3.94
C GLU A 72 -22.11 -33.19 -2.84
N GLU A 73 -21.05 -34.00 -2.75
CA GLU A 73 -19.96 -33.75 -1.81
C GLU A 73 -19.29 -32.41 -2.08
N ALA A 74 -19.03 -32.08 -3.35
CA ALA A 74 -18.47 -30.78 -3.74
C ALA A 74 -19.38 -29.60 -3.35
N ILE A 75 -20.68 -29.70 -3.63
CA ILE A 75 -21.67 -28.67 -3.25
C ILE A 75 -21.72 -28.51 -1.75
N THR A 76 -21.76 -29.61 -0.99
CA THR A 76 -21.77 -29.60 0.47
C THR A 76 -20.53 -28.90 1.00
N LYS A 77 -19.34 -29.24 0.50
CA LYS A 77 -18.08 -28.59 0.90
C LYS A 77 -18.05 -27.11 0.57
N LEU A 78 -18.64 -26.68 -0.55
CA LEU A 78 -18.71 -25.27 -0.96
C LEU A 78 -19.78 -24.46 -0.21
N THR A 79 -20.76 -25.11 0.40
CA THR A 79 -21.88 -24.44 1.11
C THR A 79 -21.84 -24.63 2.63
N HIS A 80 -20.95 -25.49 3.12
CA HIS A 80 -20.82 -25.80 4.55
C HIS A 80 -20.41 -24.57 5.36
N HIS A 81 -21.23 -24.23 6.35
CA HIS A 81 -20.98 -23.10 7.24
C HIS A 81 -20.50 -23.59 8.61
N ASP A 82 -19.28 -23.20 9.00
CA ASP A 82 -18.69 -23.54 10.30
C ASP A 82 -18.73 -22.33 11.24
N PHE A 83 -19.65 -22.32 12.20
CA PHE A 83 -19.82 -21.18 13.12
C PHE A 83 -18.61 -20.90 14.03
N SER A 84 -17.65 -21.83 14.11
CA SER A 84 -16.39 -21.63 14.85
C SER A 84 -15.36 -20.80 14.09
N ARG A 85 -15.51 -20.66 12.78
CA ARG A 85 -14.60 -19.90 11.91
C ARG A 85 -15.10 -18.48 11.70
N SER A 86 -14.15 -17.56 11.58
CA SER A 86 -14.42 -16.19 11.15
C SER A 86 -14.74 -16.11 9.66
N LEU A 87 -15.40 -15.03 9.25
CA LEU A 87 -15.65 -14.63 7.87
C LEU A 87 -14.42 -14.81 6.98
N LEU A 88 -13.26 -14.34 7.44
CA LEU A 88 -12.02 -14.37 6.67
C LEU A 88 -11.47 -15.79 6.50
N GLN A 89 -11.57 -16.63 7.53
CA GLN A 89 -11.13 -18.03 7.46
C GLN A 89 -12.00 -18.84 6.50
N HIS A 90 -13.31 -18.60 6.49
CA HIS A 90 -14.19 -19.14 5.45
C HIS A 90 -13.77 -18.65 4.07
N ASN A 91 -13.56 -17.34 3.93
CA ASN A 91 -13.19 -16.73 2.65
C ASN A 91 -11.90 -17.30 2.07
N GLN A 92 -10.87 -17.49 2.89
CA GLN A 92 -9.61 -18.09 2.47
C GLN A 92 -9.79 -19.57 2.07
N ALA A 93 -10.54 -20.35 2.85
CA ALA A 93 -10.80 -21.75 2.54
C ALA A 93 -11.59 -21.90 1.24
N PHE A 94 -12.68 -21.15 1.06
CA PHE A 94 -13.49 -21.18 -0.14
C PHE A 94 -12.75 -20.65 -1.36
N HIS A 95 -11.94 -19.59 -1.24
CA HIS A 95 -11.12 -19.11 -2.36
C HIS A 95 -10.17 -20.19 -2.86
N THR A 96 -9.55 -20.95 -1.95
CA THR A 96 -8.69 -22.09 -2.30
C THR A 96 -9.48 -23.18 -3.03
N LEU A 97 -10.66 -23.54 -2.55
CA LEU A 97 -11.53 -24.53 -3.19
C LEU A 97 -12.05 -24.08 -4.57
N ILE A 98 -12.34 -22.79 -4.75
CA ILE A 98 -12.77 -22.21 -6.02
C ILE A 98 -11.63 -22.22 -7.03
N ARG A 99 -10.41 -21.89 -6.59
CA ARG A 99 -9.22 -21.78 -7.44
C ARG A 99 -8.65 -23.15 -7.82
N ASP A 100 -8.43 -24.03 -6.84
CA ASP A 100 -7.69 -25.29 -7.02
C ASP A 100 -8.62 -26.48 -7.28
N GLY A 101 -9.93 -26.29 -7.08
CA GLY A 101 -10.94 -27.35 -7.16
C GLY A 101 -11.28 -27.93 -5.79
N VAL A 102 -12.43 -28.61 -5.72
CA VAL A 102 -12.93 -29.23 -4.49
C VAL A 102 -12.49 -30.69 -4.44
N PRO A 103 -11.70 -31.11 -3.43
CA PRO A 103 -11.31 -32.51 -3.30
C PRO A 103 -12.55 -33.33 -2.94
N VAL A 104 -12.85 -34.35 -3.74
CA VAL A 104 -14.00 -35.26 -3.57
C VAL A 104 -13.56 -36.70 -3.61
N SER A 105 -14.27 -37.56 -2.89
CA SER A 105 -13.98 -38.98 -2.80
C SER A 105 -15.23 -39.79 -3.14
N TYR A 106 -15.16 -40.62 -4.18
CA TYR A 106 -16.31 -41.40 -4.64
C TYR A 106 -15.90 -42.83 -4.97
N ARG A 107 -16.89 -43.74 -5.00
CA ARG A 107 -16.66 -45.11 -5.45
C ARG A 107 -16.93 -45.23 -6.95
N ASN A 108 -15.98 -45.79 -7.69
CA ASN A 108 -16.16 -46.10 -9.11
C ASN A 108 -17.13 -47.28 -9.30
N ALA A 109 -17.44 -47.63 -10.56
CA ALA A 109 -18.33 -48.75 -10.90
C ALA A 109 -17.84 -50.11 -10.37
N GLN A 110 -16.56 -50.23 -10.05
CA GLN A 110 -15.90 -51.41 -9.49
C GLN A 110 -15.85 -51.38 -7.95
N GLY A 111 -16.47 -50.38 -7.30
CA GLY A 111 -16.52 -50.25 -5.85
C GLY A 111 -15.25 -49.72 -5.18
N GLN A 112 -14.23 -49.33 -5.95
CA GLN A 112 -12.96 -48.79 -5.44
C GLN A 112 -13.12 -47.31 -5.08
N LEU A 113 -12.49 -46.88 -3.99
CA LEU A 113 -12.44 -45.47 -3.59
C LEU A 113 -11.48 -44.72 -4.52
N CYS A 114 -12.01 -43.71 -5.20
CA CYS A 114 -11.26 -42.80 -6.07
C CYS A 114 -11.31 -41.40 -5.47
N HIS A 115 -10.20 -40.66 -5.62
CA HIS A 115 -10.12 -39.25 -5.26
C HIS A 115 -10.02 -38.42 -6.54
N ALA A 116 -10.75 -37.32 -6.60
CA ALA A 116 -10.70 -36.37 -7.70
C ALA A 116 -10.82 -34.94 -7.19
N GLN A 117 -10.49 -33.98 -8.04
CA GLN A 117 -10.70 -32.56 -7.80
C GLN A 117 -11.84 -32.09 -8.70
N ALA A 118 -12.93 -31.62 -8.11
CA ALA A 118 -14.06 -31.06 -8.84
C ALA A 118 -13.78 -29.59 -9.19
N THR A 119 -13.70 -29.29 -10.48
CA THR A 119 -13.47 -27.94 -11.00
C THR A 119 -14.73 -27.10 -10.81
N VAL A 120 -14.60 -25.94 -10.16
CA VAL A 120 -15.73 -25.05 -9.84
C VAL A 120 -15.91 -23.95 -10.89
N ILE A 121 -14.80 -23.42 -11.40
CA ILE A 121 -14.76 -22.35 -12.41
C ILE A 121 -13.74 -22.75 -13.48
N ASP A 122 -14.10 -22.59 -14.75
CA ASP A 122 -13.14 -22.70 -15.85
C ASP A 122 -12.45 -21.35 -16.09
N PHE A 123 -11.24 -21.19 -15.57
CA PHE A 123 -10.46 -19.96 -15.73
C PHE A 123 -9.89 -19.76 -17.13
N ARG A 124 -9.92 -20.79 -18.00
CA ARG A 124 -9.34 -20.73 -19.35
C ARG A 124 -10.36 -20.27 -20.38
N ASN A 125 -11.60 -20.72 -20.24
CA ASN A 125 -12.67 -20.40 -21.18
C ASN A 125 -13.85 -19.76 -20.43
N PRO A 126 -14.00 -18.43 -20.47
CA PRO A 126 -15.08 -17.76 -19.75
C PRO A 126 -16.48 -18.22 -20.20
N THR A 127 -16.65 -18.59 -21.46
CA THR A 127 -17.94 -19.07 -22.01
C THR A 127 -18.47 -20.33 -21.34
N ASN A 128 -17.60 -21.12 -20.69
CA ASN A 128 -17.99 -22.32 -19.95
C ASN A 128 -18.56 -21.99 -18.55
N ASN A 129 -18.50 -20.73 -18.13
CA ASN A 129 -19.06 -20.26 -16.87
C ASN A 129 -20.34 -19.46 -17.11
N ARG A 130 -21.23 -19.48 -16.12
CA ARG A 130 -22.42 -18.62 -16.11
C ARG A 130 -22.15 -17.39 -15.26
N PHE A 131 -22.37 -16.21 -15.82
CA PHE A 131 -22.22 -14.93 -15.16
C PHE A 131 -23.61 -14.30 -14.99
N LEU A 132 -24.00 -14.04 -13.76
CA LEU A 132 -25.32 -13.51 -13.41
C LEU A 132 -25.18 -12.35 -12.45
N VAL A 133 -25.78 -11.20 -12.75
CA VAL A 133 -25.94 -10.09 -11.82
C VAL A 133 -27.37 -10.07 -11.29
N VAL A 134 -27.51 -10.00 -9.98
CA VAL A 134 -28.80 -9.92 -9.29
C VAL A 134 -28.91 -8.56 -8.62
N ARG A 135 -29.98 -7.83 -8.92
CA ARG A 135 -30.32 -6.54 -8.32
C ARG A 135 -31.25 -6.71 -7.12
N GLU A 136 -31.00 -5.89 -6.10
CA GLU A 136 -31.81 -5.75 -4.88
C GLU A 136 -32.04 -7.10 -4.17
N LEU A 137 -30.95 -7.84 -3.96
CA LEU A 137 -30.97 -9.16 -3.35
C LEU A 137 -31.15 -9.07 -1.84
N LYS A 138 -32.24 -9.66 -1.33
CA LYS A 138 -32.51 -9.73 0.11
C LYS A 138 -31.84 -10.95 0.74
N LEU A 139 -31.12 -10.71 1.83
CA LEU A 139 -30.36 -11.69 2.60
C LEU A 139 -30.72 -11.61 4.08
N THR A 140 -30.96 -12.76 4.69
CA THR A 140 -31.27 -12.91 6.12
C THR A 140 -30.08 -13.48 6.88
N GLY A 141 -29.73 -12.88 8.01
CA GLY A 141 -28.65 -13.37 8.85
C GLY A 141 -28.87 -14.78 9.42
N LEU A 142 -27.82 -15.60 9.40
CA LEU A 142 -27.87 -16.95 9.96
C LEU A 142 -27.83 -16.96 11.49
N ARG A 143 -27.02 -16.08 12.10
CA ARG A 143 -26.90 -15.97 13.57
C ARG A 143 -28.05 -15.19 14.19
N SER A 144 -28.52 -14.15 13.52
CA SER A 144 -29.62 -13.30 13.99
C SER A 144 -30.67 -13.09 12.88
N PRO A 145 -31.72 -13.93 12.81
CA PRO A 145 -32.71 -13.92 11.73
C PRO A 145 -33.53 -12.63 11.59
N ASN A 146 -33.51 -11.77 12.60
CA ASN A 146 -34.20 -10.48 12.58
C ASN A 146 -33.41 -9.40 11.81
N TYR A 147 -32.13 -9.65 11.52
CA TYR A 147 -31.28 -8.73 10.77
C TYR A 147 -31.26 -9.15 9.30
N ASN A 148 -32.09 -8.46 8.52
CA ASN A 148 -32.14 -8.59 7.07
C ASN A 148 -31.39 -7.41 6.43
N ARG A 149 -30.67 -7.70 5.36
CA ARG A 149 -30.01 -6.69 4.53
C ARG A 149 -30.35 -6.90 3.06
N ARG A 150 -30.27 -5.81 2.31
CA ARG A 150 -30.59 -5.78 0.90
C ARG A 150 -29.35 -5.27 0.18
N ALA A 151 -28.75 -6.13 -0.62
CA ALA A 151 -27.58 -5.77 -1.41
C ALA A 151 -28.04 -5.20 -2.76
N ASP A 152 -27.48 -4.06 -3.16
CA ASP A 152 -27.90 -3.36 -4.38
C ASP A 152 -27.64 -4.22 -5.63
N LEU A 153 -26.38 -4.63 -5.87
CA LEU A 153 -26.04 -5.61 -6.90
C LEU A 153 -25.10 -6.68 -6.35
N VAL A 154 -25.40 -7.94 -6.69
CA VAL A 154 -24.55 -9.09 -6.39
C VAL A 154 -24.24 -9.83 -7.68
N CYS A 155 -22.95 -9.98 -7.97
CA CYS A 155 -22.44 -10.67 -9.15
C CYS A 155 -22.05 -12.11 -8.81
N PHE A 156 -22.68 -13.04 -9.50
CA PHE A 156 -22.50 -14.47 -9.36
C PHE A 156 -21.71 -15.06 -10.53
N VAL A 157 -20.80 -15.97 -10.23
CA VAL A 157 -20.17 -16.85 -11.23
C VAL A 157 -20.46 -18.29 -10.84
N ASN A 158 -21.10 -19.05 -11.72
CA ASN A 158 -21.52 -20.42 -11.45
C ASN A 158 -22.32 -20.54 -10.13
N GLY A 159 -23.14 -19.55 -9.82
CA GLY A 159 -23.97 -19.50 -8.61
C GLY A 159 -23.26 -19.10 -7.30
N LEU A 160 -21.96 -18.80 -7.33
CA LEU A 160 -21.22 -18.30 -6.17
C LEU A 160 -21.23 -16.76 -6.13
N PRO A 161 -21.54 -16.11 -4.98
CA PRO A 161 -21.54 -14.66 -4.85
C PRO A 161 -20.11 -14.10 -4.74
N LEU A 162 -19.54 -13.67 -5.86
CA LEU A 162 -18.13 -13.27 -5.92
C LEU A 162 -17.92 -11.76 -5.79
N VAL A 163 -18.83 -10.91 -6.28
CA VAL A 163 -18.67 -9.45 -6.19
C VAL A 163 -19.93 -8.82 -5.65
N PHE A 164 -19.78 -7.94 -4.67
CA PHE A 164 -20.87 -7.11 -4.15
C PHE A 164 -20.61 -5.67 -4.56
N ILE A 165 -21.61 -5.02 -5.12
CA ILE A 165 -21.55 -3.63 -5.55
C ILE A 165 -22.58 -2.86 -4.73
N GLU A 166 -22.08 -1.98 -3.87
CA GLU A 166 -22.90 -1.06 -3.11
C GLU A 166 -23.00 0.26 -3.88
N LEU A 167 -24.23 0.70 -4.13
CA LEU A 167 -24.50 1.91 -4.86
C LEU A 167 -25.08 2.98 -3.94
N LYS A 168 -24.87 4.22 -4.34
CA LYS A 168 -25.45 5.40 -3.69
C LYS A 168 -25.93 6.34 -4.77
N ALA A 169 -26.92 7.16 -4.45
CA ALA A 169 -27.35 8.23 -5.34
C ALA A 169 -26.15 9.13 -5.73
N VAL A 170 -26.17 9.68 -6.96
CA VAL A 170 -25.04 10.38 -7.57
C VAL A 170 -24.47 11.51 -6.71
N TYR A 171 -25.34 12.21 -5.98
CA TYR A 171 -25.01 13.33 -5.11
C TYR A 171 -24.57 12.92 -3.68
N LYS A 172 -24.43 11.62 -3.38
CA LYS A 172 -23.93 11.11 -2.09
C LYS A 172 -22.44 10.79 -2.18
N ASN A 173 -21.73 11.01 -1.07
CA ASN A 173 -20.34 10.58 -0.94
C ASN A 173 -20.27 9.06 -0.82
N ILE A 174 -19.41 8.43 -1.63
CA ILE A 174 -19.19 6.98 -1.70
C ILE A 174 -18.77 6.42 -0.33
N ARG A 175 -18.04 7.19 0.48
CA ARG A 175 -17.61 6.78 1.82
C ARG A 175 -18.79 6.40 2.74
N ALA A 176 -19.93 7.07 2.58
CA ALA A 176 -21.12 6.75 3.36
C ALA A 176 -21.66 5.34 3.08
N GLY A 177 -21.48 4.82 1.85
CA GLY A 177 -21.83 3.43 1.53
C GLY A 177 -20.90 2.41 2.18
N PHE A 178 -19.61 2.74 2.31
CA PHE A 178 -18.67 1.89 3.01
C PHE A 178 -18.88 1.90 4.54
N ASP A 179 -18.88 3.09 5.15
CA ASP A 179 -18.95 3.25 6.60
C ASP A 179 -20.32 2.85 7.17
N GLY A 180 -21.41 3.05 6.40
CA GLY A 180 -22.78 2.80 6.85
C GLY A 180 -23.39 1.46 6.46
N ASN A 181 -23.02 0.88 5.31
CA ASN A 181 -23.66 -0.33 4.78
C ASN A 181 -22.70 -1.52 4.76
N LEU A 182 -21.63 -1.47 3.96
CA LEU A 182 -20.75 -2.64 3.77
C LEU A 182 -20.13 -3.14 5.08
N ARG A 183 -19.68 -2.24 5.96
CA ARG A 183 -19.13 -2.64 7.27
C ARG A 183 -20.14 -3.39 8.13
N ASP A 184 -21.39 -2.95 8.11
CA ASP A 184 -22.48 -3.59 8.84
C ASP A 184 -22.86 -4.94 8.22
N TYR A 185 -22.82 -5.06 6.88
CA TYR A 185 -23.13 -6.33 6.20
C TYR A 185 -22.12 -7.42 6.52
N MET A 186 -20.85 -7.03 6.69
CA MET A 186 -19.74 -7.91 7.03
C MET A 186 -19.69 -8.31 8.52
N ASP A 187 -20.53 -7.73 9.37
CA ASP A 187 -20.63 -8.15 10.77
C ASP A 187 -21.13 -9.60 10.86
N GLU A 188 -20.46 -10.40 11.70
CA GLU A 188 -20.76 -11.82 11.93
C GLU A 188 -22.21 -12.08 12.33
N ASN A 189 -22.88 -11.09 12.93
CA ASN A 189 -24.25 -11.18 13.40
C ASN A 189 -25.30 -10.73 12.36
N VAL A 190 -24.86 -10.17 11.23
CA VAL A 190 -25.73 -9.67 10.17
C VAL A 190 -25.71 -10.65 8.99
N VAL A 191 -25.03 -10.36 7.88
CA VAL A 191 -25.05 -11.20 6.67
C VAL A 191 -23.65 -11.65 6.23
N ALA A 192 -22.71 -11.78 7.18
CA ALA A 192 -21.32 -12.21 6.91
C ALA A 192 -21.22 -13.47 6.03
N HIS A 193 -22.10 -14.45 6.21
CA HIS A 193 -22.15 -15.67 5.39
C HIS A 193 -22.25 -15.42 3.88
N ALA A 194 -22.80 -14.28 3.45
CA ALA A 194 -22.87 -13.90 2.04
C ALA A 194 -21.50 -13.52 1.44
N PHE A 195 -20.54 -13.16 2.28
CA PHE A 195 -19.19 -12.78 1.88
C PHE A 195 -18.19 -13.94 2.00
N HIS A 196 -18.64 -15.15 2.32
CA HIS A 196 -17.79 -16.34 2.40
C HIS A 196 -17.10 -16.69 1.08
N HIS A 197 -17.74 -16.41 -0.07
CA HIS A 197 -17.14 -16.64 -1.40
C HIS A 197 -16.66 -15.34 -2.06
N ASN A 198 -16.86 -14.20 -1.40
CA ASN A 198 -16.59 -12.89 -1.98
C ASN A 198 -15.14 -12.78 -2.42
N ALA A 199 -14.90 -12.26 -3.62
CA ALA A 199 -13.61 -11.90 -4.16
C ALA A 199 -13.22 -10.48 -3.74
N PHE A 200 -14.06 -9.50 -4.07
CA PHE A 200 -13.88 -8.09 -3.76
C PHE A 200 -15.22 -7.34 -3.70
N LEU A 201 -15.17 -6.12 -3.18
CA LEU A 201 -16.30 -5.22 -2.99
C LEU A 201 -16.11 -3.99 -3.88
N ILE A 202 -17.20 -3.47 -4.43
CA ILE A 202 -17.22 -2.19 -5.17
C ILE A 202 -18.18 -1.25 -4.45
N VAL A 203 -17.79 0.02 -4.31
CA VAL A 203 -18.70 1.09 -3.89
C VAL A 203 -18.69 2.18 -4.96
N SER A 204 -19.87 2.62 -5.37
CA SER A 204 -19.99 3.68 -6.38
C SER A 204 -21.19 4.59 -6.14
N ASN A 205 -21.10 5.81 -6.66
CA ASN A 205 -22.23 6.72 -6.79
C ASN A 205 -22.60 6.95 -8.27
N GLY A 206 -22.22 6.06 -9.18
CA GLY A 206 -22.43 6.21 -10.62
C GLY A 206 -21.38 7.06 -11.34
N HIS A 207 -20.87 8.12 -10.71
CA HIS A 207 -19.77 8.90 -11.29
C HIS A 207 -18.42 8.29 -10.96
N ASN A 208 -18.14 8.10 -9.66
CA ASN A 208 -16.89 7.54 -9.17
C ASN A 208 -17.12 6.13 -8.65
N ALA A 209 -16.12 5.25 -8.76
CA ALA A 209 -16.17 3.92 -8.19
C ALA A 209 -14.83 3.55 -7.54
N ARG A 210 -14.93 2.84 -6.41
CA ARG A 210 -13.77 2.29 -5.70
C ARG A 210 -13.99 0.83 -5.38
N PHE A 211 -12.90 0.07 -5.32
CA PHE A 211 -12.93 -1.35 -4.97
C PHE A 211 -12.00 -1.66 -3.81
N GLY A 212 -12.33 -2.68 -3.04
CA GLY A 212 -11.54 -3.15 -1.91
C GLY A 212 -11.84 -4.61 -1.57
N SER A 213 -11.09 -5.17 -0.63
CA SER A 213 -11.36 -6.49 -0.06
C SER A 213 -12.22 -6.39 1.20
N ILE A 214 -12.73 -7.52 1.69
CA ILE A 214 -13.45 -7.61 2.97
C ILE A 214 -12.61 -7.17 4.19
N THR A 215 -11.27 -7.14 4.07
CA THR A 215 -10.37 -6.68 5.14
C THR A 215 -9.84 -5.26 4.90
N SER A 216 -10.25 -4.59 3.82
CA SER A 216 -9.72 -3.28 3.46
C SER A 216 -10.36 -2.17 4.29
N THR A 217 -9.54 -1.23 4.79
CA THR A 217 -10.06 0.05 5.32
C THR A 217 -10.36 1.00 4.16
N TRP A 218 -11.08 2.09 4.43
CA TRP A 218 -11.47 3.06 3.40
C TRP A 218 -10.28 3.61 2.61
N GLU A 219 -9.14 3.82 3.27
CA GLU A 219 -7.89 4.30 2.66
C GLU A 219 -7.28 3.31 1.67
N HIS A 220 -7.69 2.04 1.74
CA HIS A 220 -7.26 0.97 0.84
C HIS A 220 -8.30 0.63 -0.23
N PHE A 221 -9.46 1.30 -0.25
CA PHE A 221 -10.38 1.23 -1.38
C PHE A 221 -9.80 2.02 -2.56
N GLY A 222 -9.26 1.30 -3.53
CA GLY A 222 -8.57 1.85 -4.69
C GLY A 222 -9.52 2.22 -5.82
N GLU A 223 -9.05 3.09 -6.70
CA GLU A 223 -9.73 3.43 -7.96
C GLU A 223 -9.18 2.57 -9.10
N TRP A 224 -10.04 2.28 -10.07
CA TRP A 224 -9.63 1.55 -11.27
C TRP A 224 -9.68 2.48 -12.47
N LYS A 225 -8.49 2.97 -12.88
CA LYS A 225 -8.42 4.12 -13.78
C LYS A 225 -8.12 3.81 -15.23
N ARG A 226 -7.60 2.61 -15.54
CA ARG A 226 -7.08 2.29 -16.87
C ARG A 226 -7.42 0.86 -17.29
N LEU A 227 -7.64 0.66 -18.59
CA LEU A 227 -7.83 -0.66 -19.19
C LEU A 227 -6.54 -1.15 -19.85
N ASP A 228 -5.74 -0.23 -20.39
CA ASP A 228 -4.34 -0.40 -20.78
C ASP A 228 -3.47 0.66 -20.09
N GLU A 229 -2.20 0.34 -19.85
CA GLU A 229 -1.23 1.24 -19.21
C GLU A 229 -0.96 2.53 -19.99
N LYS A 230 -1.25 2.54 -21.30
CA LYS A 230 -1.13 3.72 -22.17
C LYS A 230 -2.34 4.66 -22.08
N ASP A 231 -3.45 4.23 -21.50
CA ASP A 231 -4.67 5.02 -21.43
C ASP A 231 -4.50 6.22 -20.49
N VAL A 232 -5.20 7.32 -20.80
CA VAL A 232 -5.38 8.42 -19.84
C VAL A 232 -6.27 7.93 -18.71
N GLY A 233 -5.85 8.17 -17.46
CA GLY A 233 -6.58 7.68 -16.29
C GLY A 233 -7.98 8.30 -16.19
N ASN A 234 -9.00 7.47 -16.04
CA ASN A 234 -10.39 7.89 -15.88
C ASN A 234 -11.05 7.15 -14.71
N VAL A 235 -11.58 7.91 -13.74
CA VAL A 235 -12.21 7.40 -12.51
C VAL A 235 -13.68 7.01 -12.68
N ALA A 236 -14.20 7.12 -13.91
CA ALA A 236 -15.56 6.74 -14.22
C ALA A 236 -15.85 5.31 -13.79
N ALA A 237 -17.03 5.12 -13.18
CA ALA A 237 -17.46 3.79 -12.75
C ALA A 237 -17.44 2.77 -13.89
N GLU A 238 -17.76 3.18 -15.12
CA GLU A 238 -17.69 2.36 -16.32
C GLU A 238 -16.30 1.74 -16.54
N VAL A 239 -15.22 2.50 -16.33
CA VAL A 239 -13.85 2.02 -16.49
C VAL A 239 -13.52 0.96 -15.45
N LEU A 240 -14.03 1.09 -14.22
CA LEU A 240 -13.89 0.07 -13.20
C LEU A 240 -14.67 -1.21 -13.56
N LEU A 241 -15.91 -1.08 -14.03
CA LEU A 241 -16.73 -2.23 -14.44
C LEU A 241 -16.07 -2.97 -15.63
N ASN A 242 -15.66 -2.26 -16.68
CA ASN A 242 -14.94 -2.83 -17.83
C ASN A 242 -13.57 -3.40 -17.43
N GLY A 243 -12.95 -2.80 -16.42
CA GLY A 243 -11.67 -3.17 -15.85
C GLY A 243 -11.68 -4.48 -15.09
N MET A 244 -12.70 -4.67 -14.24
CA MET A 244 -12.73 -5.75 -13.25
C MET A 244 -13.80 -6.82 -13.53
N LEU A 245 -14.90 -6.47 -14.21
CA LEU A 245 -16.06 -7.35 -14.42
C LEU A 245 -16.21 -7.84 -15.86
N ALA A 246 -15.31 -7.44 -16.76
CA ALA A 246 -15.14 -8.15 -18.03
C ALA A 246 -14.78 -9.61 -17.72
N LYS A 247 -15.46 -10.57 -18.38
CA LYS A 247 -15.44 -11.99 -18.00
C LYS A 247 -14.01 -12.55 -17.87
N ASP A 248 -13.15 -12.31 -18.85
CA ASP A 248 -11.74 -12.74 -18.81
C ASP A 248 -10.96 -12.11 -17.65
N ARG A 249 -11.18 -10.82 -17.40
CA ARG A 249 -10.46 -10.06 -16.36
C ARG A 249 -10.91 -10.45 -14.96
N LEU A 250 -12.21 -10.68 -14.76
CA LEU A 250 -12.73 -11.17 -13.49
C LEU A 250 -12.14 -12.54 -13.14
N LEU A 251 -12.13 -13.46 -14.10
CA LEU A 251 -11.54 -14.79 -13.93
C LEU A 251 -10.04 -14.71 -13.63
N ASP A 252 -9.32 -13.85 -14.35
CA ASP A 252 -7.90 -13.61 -14.09
C ASP A 252 -7.67 -13.04 -12.69
N ILE A 253 -8.51 -12.10 -12.24
CA ILE A 253 -8.43 -11.56 -10.88
C ILE A 253 -8.65 -12.66 -9.83
N LEU A 254 -9.68 -13.48 -10.02
CA LEU A 254 -10.05 -14.57 -9.12
C LEU A 254 -8.95 -15.63 -8.99
N GLU A 255 -8.38 -16.06 -10.11
CA GLU A 255 -7.32 -17.06 -10.15
C GLU A 255 -6.02 -16.47 -9.60
N ASN A 256 -5.59 -15.31 -10.13
CA ASN A 256 -4.19 -14.89 -10.09
C ASN A 256 -3.90 -13.64 -9.25
N PHE A 257 -4.90 -12.82 -8.91
CA PHE A 257 -4.67 -11.51 -8.28
C PHE A 257 -5.30 -11.32 -6.90
N ILE A 258 -5.55 -12.42 -6.19
CA ILE A 258 -6.01 -12.43 -4.79
C ILE A 258 -5.01 -13.22 -3.95
N LEU A 259 -4.51 -12.60 -2.87
CA LEU A 259 -3.63 -13.20 -1.87
C LEU A 259 -4.20 -13.00 -0.46
N PHE A 260 -3.86 -13.91 0.44
CA PHE A 260 -4.17 -13.80 1.87
C PHE A 260 -2.87 -13.70 2.64
N ASP A 261 -2.52 -12.49 3.08
CA ASP A 261 -1.24 -12.18 3.69
C ASP A 261 -1.31 -12.25 5.21
N ALA A 262 -0.64 -13.24 5.79
CA ALA A 262 -0.46 -13.45 7.22
C ALA A 262 0.89 -12.91 7.75
N SER A 263 1.69 -12.21 6.94
CA SER A 263 3.05 -11.77 7.30
C SER A 263 3.10 -10.65 8.35
N LYS A 264 2.02 -9.87 8.49
CA LYS A 264 1.92 -8.75 9.43
C LYS A 264 1.23 -9.19 10.73
N VAL A 265 1.72 -8.68 11.87
CA VAL A 265 1.15 -8.94 13.21
C VAL A 265 -0.28 -8.41 13.29
N GLY A 266 -1.19 -9.19 13.86
CA GLY A 266 -2.59 -8.82 14.14
C GLY A 266 -3.60 -9.79 13.53
N ALA A 267 -3.72 -9.83 12.20
CA ALA A 267 -4.66 -10.68 11.48
C ALA A 267 -4.24 -10.87 10.01
N VAL A 268 -4.72 -11.96 9.40
CA VAL A 268 -4.59 -12.21 7.95
C VAL A 268 -5.28 -11.08 7.18
N ARG A 269 -4.66 -10.57 6.12
CA ARG A 269 -5.21 -9.53 5.26
C ARG A 269 -5.48 -10.08 3.88
N LYS A 270 -6.69 -9.89 3.37
CA LYS A 270 -7.00 -10.21 1.97
C LYS A 270 -6.52 -9.06 1.08
N VAL A 271 -5.60 -9.36 0.18
CA VAL A 271 -5.01 -8.41 -0.77
C VAL A 271 -5.56 -8.71 -2.16
N VAL A 272 -6.15 -7.69 -2.80
CA VAL A 272 -6.58 -7.71 -4.20
C VAL A 272 -5.63 -6.79 -4.97
N ALA A 273 -5.12 -7.24 -6.12
CA ALA A 273 -4.17 -6.44 -6.88
C ALA A 273 -4.77 -5.11 -7.35
N ARG A 274 -3.94 -4.06 -7.32
CA ARG A 274 -4.28 -2.74 -7.87
C ARG A 274 -4.15 -2.74 -9.40
N ASN A 275 -4.76 -1.73 -10.03
CA ASN A 275 -4.79 -1.58 -11.48
C ASN A 275 -3.40 -1.69 -12.14
N HIS A 276 -2.39 -0.97 -11.63
CA HIS A 276 -1.02 -1.02 -12.17
C HIS A 276 -0.32 -2.36 -11.96
N GLN A 277 -0.62 -3.07 -10.87
CA GLN A 277 -0.06 -4.39 -10.58
C GLN A 277 -0.58 -5.42 -11.57
N MET A 278 -1.90 -5.42 -11.81
CA MET A 278 -2.52 -6.34 -12.78
C MET A 278 -1.97 -6.09 -14.20
N LEU A 279 -1.96 -4.82 -14.64
CA LEU A 279 -1.44 -4.46 -15.97
C LEU A 279 0.04 -4.83 -16.12
N GLY A 280 0.87 -4.48 -15.13
CA GLY A 280 2.31 -4.75 -15.16
C GLY A 280 2.65 -6.23 -15.14
N VAL A 281 1.97 -7.01 -14.29
CA VAL A 281 2.15 -8.47 -14.22
C VAL A 281 1.68 -9.14 -15.51
N ASN A 282 0.54 -8.72 -16.08
CA ASN A 282 0.04 -9.31 -17.32
C ASN A 282 1.00 -9.10 -18.50
N LYS A 283 1.61 -7.91 -18.59
CA LYS A 283 2.66 -7.65 -19.58
C LYS A 283 3.93 -8.47 -19.31
N ALA A 284 4.33 -8.63 -18.05
CA ALA A 284 5.47 -9.47 -17.69
C ALA A 284 5.24 -10.96 -18.03
N VAL A 285 4.04 -11.49 -17.79
CA VAL A 285 3.67 -12.87 -18.18
C VAL A 285 3.65 -13.01 -19.71
N ALA A 286 3.18 -12.00 -20.44
CA ALA A 286 3.24 -12.00 -21.91
C ALA A 286 4.69 -12.08 -22.42
N SER A 287 5.65 -11.42 -21.76
CA SER A 287 7.08 -11.57 -22.06
C SER A 287 7.57 -13.01 -21.84
N VAL A 288 7.08 -13.71 -20.80
CA VAL A 288 7.41 -15.12 -20.57
C VAL A 288 6.84 -16.01 -21.66
N VAL A 289 5.58 -15.79 -22.08
CA VAL A 289 4.97 -16.54 -23.19
C VAL A 289 5.77 -16.34 -24.49
N ARG A 290 6.20 -15.10 -24.77
CA ARG A 290 7.07 -14.79 -25.90
C ARG A 290 8.42 -15.49 -25.80
N GLN A 291 8.99 -15.54 -24.59
CA GLN A 291 10.24 -16.25 -24.32
C GLN A 291 10.12 -17.76 -24.57
N GLU A 292 9.02 -18.39 -24.17
CA GLU A 292 8.77 -19.81 -24.45
C GLU A 292 8.56 -20.08 -25.94
N ALA A 293 7.93 -19.16 -26.68
CA ALA A 293 7.84 -19.26 -28.14
C ALA A 293 9.22 -19.23 -28.80
N LEU A 294 10.08 -18.28 -28.40
CA LEU A 294 11.47 -18.21 -28.89
C LEU A 294 12.29 -19.45 -28.51
N LYS A 295 12.09 -20.01 -27.32
CA LYS A 295 12.75 -21.25 -26.89
C LYS A 295 12.37 -22.47 -27.73
N ARG A 296 11.18 -22.48 -28.34
CA ARG A 296 10.74 -23.51 -29.30
C ARG A 296 11.36 -23.32 -30.68
N GLU A 297 11.59 -22.06 -31.07
CA GLU A 297 12.25 -21.71 -32.33
C GLU A 297 13.76 -21.99 -32.29
N PHE A 298 14.41 -21.72 -31.15
CA PHE A 298 15.84 -21.93 -30.93
C PHE A 298 16.06 -23.01 -29.85
N PRO A 299 16.32 -24.29 -30.19
CA PRO A 299 16.61 -25.35 -29.23
C PRO A 299 17.92 -25.10 -28.47
N THR A 300 18.12 -25.73 -27.31
CA THR A 300 19.20 -25.43 -26.34
C THR A 300 20.60 -25.31 -26.96
N GLY A 301 20.97 -26.18 -27.91
CA GLY A 301 22.26 -26.13 -28.60
C GLY A 301 22.43 -24.99 -29.63
N GLN A 302 21.36 -24.28 -29.96
CA GLN A 302 21.32 -23.16 -30.91
C GLN A 302 20.96 -21.83 -30.22
N ARG A 303 20.76 -21.82 -28.90
CA ARG A 303 20.40 -20.61 -28.13
C ARG A 303 21.57 -19.70 -27.85
N LEU A 304 22.78 -20.27 -27.78
CA LEU A 304 24.02 -19.57 -27.47
C LEU A 304 24.95 -19.63 -28.68
N THR A 305 25.35 -18.46 -29.16
CA THR A 305 26.35 -18.29 -30.21
C THR A 305 27.67 -17.82 -29.57
N HIS A 306 28.79 -18.03 -30.25
CA HIS A 306 30.10 -17.64 -29.75
C HIS A 306 30.75 -16.67 -30.73
N ARG A 307 31.18 -15.50 -30.23
CA ARG A 307 32.00 -14.55 -30.97
C ARG A 307 33.39 -14.49 -30.37
N THR A 308 34.39 -14.90 -31.14
CA THR A 308 35.80 -14.78 -30.74
C THR A 308 36.28 -13.35 -31.02
N ILE A 309 36.76 -12.66 -29.99
CA ILE A 309 37.37 -11.33 -30.10
C ILE A 309 38.85 -11.43 -29.75
N GLU A 310 39.69 -10.81 -30.56
CA GLU A 310 41.12 -10.65 -30.30
C GLU A 310 41.33 -9.46 -29.35
N LEU A 311 42.02 -9.67 -28.23
CA LEU A 311 42.25 -8.65 -27.22
C LEU A 311 43.35 -7.68 -27.72
N PRO A 312 43.12 -6.35 -27.74
CA PRO A 312 44.16 -5.40 -28.12
C PRO A 312 45.27 -5.38 -27.07
N LEU A 313 46.52 -5.49 -27.51
CA LEU A 313 47.71 -5.29 -26.66
C LEU A 313 47.65 -3.89 -26.05
N ALA A 314 47.79 -3.78 -24.73
CA ALA A 314 48.30 -2.55 -24.17
C ALA A 314 49.73 -2.39 -24.70
N GLU A 315 49.99 -1.35 -25.49
CA GLU A 315 51.37 -0.94 -25.78
C GLU A 315 52.03 -0.71 -24.42
N ILE A 316 52.93 -1.62 -24.03
CA ILE A 316 53.83 -1.39 -22.90
C ILE A 316 54.72 -0.23 -23.34
N GLY A 317 54.32 0.98 -22.96
CA GLY A 317 55.13 2.17 -23.11
C GLY A 317 56.48 1.90 -22.46
N THR A 318 57.53 2.00 -23.27
CA THR A 318 58.92 1.96 -22.86
C THR A 318 59.23 3.13 -21.93
N ALA A 319 59.03 2.94 -20.62
CA ALA A 319 59.57 3.80 -19.59
C ALA A 319 60.82 3.12 -18.98
N VAL A 320 61.89 3.90 -19.00
CA VAL A 320 63.30 3.56 -18.76
C VAL A 320 63.64 3.61 -17.26
N ASN A 321 64.59 2.77 -16.83
CA ASN A 321 65.26 2.66 -15.51
C ASN A 321 64.39 2.06 -14.37
N ASP A 322 64.83 1.15 -13.50
CA ASP A 322 66.16 0.92 -12.94
C ASP A 322 66.26 -0.52 -12.34
N THR A 323 67.49 -1.05 -12.31
CA THR A 323 68.05 -2.23 -11.60
C THR A 323 67.18 -3.12 -10.68
N LEU A 324 67.04 -4.43 -11.02
CA LEU A 324 67.36 -5.61 -10.16
C LEU A 324 66.87 -6.98 -10.75
N ALA A 325 67.85 -7.87 -10.97
CA ALA A 325 67.85 -9.34 -11.06
C ALA A 325 66.85 -10.13 -11.97
N PRO A 326 67.34 -11.10 -12.78
CA PRO A 326 66.49 -11.97 -13.60
C PRO A 326 65.98 -13.19 -12.81
N TYR A 327 64.66 -13.30 -12.63
CA TYR A 327 64.00 -14.58 -12.37
C TYR A 327 63.42 -15.11 -13.70
N PRO A 328 63.68 -16.38 -14.09
CA PRO A 328 62.99 -16.99 -15.21
C PRO A 328 61.60 -17.45 -14.75
N MET A 329 60.61 -16.57 -14.85
CA MET A 329 59.21 -17.00 -14.86
C MET A 329 58.88 -17.42 -16.28
N ALA A 330 58.66 -18.72 -16.49
CA ALA A 330 58.01 -19.21 -17.69
C ALA A 330 56.66 -18.49 -17.81
N ALA A 331 56.57 -17.54 -18.75
CA ALA A 331 55.32 -16.85 -19.03
C ALA A 331 54.36 -17.87 -19.61
N GLU A 332 53.37 -18.28 -18.81
CA GLU A 332 52.22 -18.98 -19.36
C GLU A 332 51.59 -18.12 -20.47
N PRO A 333 51.20 -18.71 -21.61
CA PRO A 333 50.65 -17.95 -22.72
C PRO A 333 49.34 -17.28 -22.29
N VAL A 334 49.35 -15.95 -22.18
CA VAL A 334 48.15 -15.14 -21.96
C VAL A 334 47.17 -15.40 -23.11
N PRO A 335 45.91 -15.80 -22.86
CA PRO A 335 45.00 -16.19 -23.93
C PRO A 335 44.77 -15.02 -24.91
N ARG A 336 45.09 -15.26 -26.19
CA ARG A 336 44.99 -14.29 -27.32
C ARG A 336 43.57 -13.99 -27.78
N TYR A 337 42.61 -14.81 -27.38
CA TYR A 337 41.25 -14.78 -27.89
C TYR A 337 40.26 -14.92 -26.75
N LEU A 338 39.29 -14.01 -26.68
CA LEU A 338 38.16 -14.08 -25.75
C LEU A 338 36.91 -14.55 -26.50
N GLN A 339 36.35 -15.70 -26.12
CA GLN A 339 35.04 -16.13 -26.62
C GLN A 339 33.94 -15.43 -25.82
N ILE A 340 33.14 -14.61 -26.50
CA ILE A 340 31.95 -13.99 -25.93
C ILE A 340 30.74 -14.83 -26.29
N ILE A 341 30.02 -15.28 -25.27
CA ILE A 341 28.73 -15.95 -25.42
C ILE A 341 27.67 -14.90 -25.76
N GLU A 342 27.08 -15.04 -26.94
CA GLU A 342 25.96 -14.24 -27.42
C GLU A 342 24.69 -15.11 -27.46
N ARG A 343 23.52 -14.47 -27.45
CA ARG A 343 22.24 -15.18 -27.58
C ARG A 343 21.78 -15.13 -29.03
N ALA A 344 21.20 -16.21 -29.52
CA ALA A 344 20.73 -16.32 -30.90
C ALA A 344 19.65 -15.29 -31.27
N HIS A 345 18.89 -14.82 -30.28
CA HIS A 345 17.94 -13.72 -30.44
C HIS A 345 18.15 -12.67 -29.33
N PRO A 346 18.08 -11.35 -29.63
CA PRO A 346 18.32 -10.29 -28.67
C PRO A 346 17.36 -10.29 -27.46
N ASP A 347 16.13 -10.78 -27.64
CA ASP A 347 15.13 -10.90 -26.57
C ASP A 347 15.26 -12.22 -25.79
N LEU A 348 16.04 -13.18 -26.27
CA LEU A 348 16.14 -14.48 -25.63
C LEU A 348 16.68 -14.30 -24.21
N GLY A 349 15.94 -14.81 -23.23
CA GLY A 349 16.17 -14.77 -21.79
C GLY A 349 16.16 -13.37 -21.19
N ARG A 350 15.56 -12.38 -21.87
CA ARG A 350 15.33 -11.02 -21.41
C ARG A 350 13.82 -10.79 -21.31
N LEU A 351 13.27 -10.84 -20.09
CA LEU A 351 11.83 -10.67 -19.88
C LEU A 351 11.41 -9.21 -19.74
N GLY A 352 12.38 -8.32 -19.48
CA GLY A 352 12.24 -6.87 -19.38
C GLY A 352 12.26 -6.35 -17.94
N VAL A 353 12.01 -5.04 -17.80
CA VAL A 353 12.01 -4.34 -16.51
C VAL A 353 10.62 -3.82 -16.16
N VAL A 354 10.16 -4.15 -14.95
CA VAL A 354 8.96 -3.59 -14.32
C VAL A 354 9.40 -2.49 -13.35
N TRP A 355 9.22 -1.24 -13.77
CA TRP A 355 9.51 -0.09 -12.91
C TRP A 355 8.23 0.37 -12.25
N HIS A 356 8.05 -0.01 -10.99
CA HIS A 356 6.95 0.47 -10.16
C HIS A 356 7.51 1.21 -8.97
N THR A 357 7.07 2.44 -8.72
CA THR A 357 7.63 3.30 -7.67
C THR A 357 7.66 2.59 -6.31
N GLN A 358 8.63 2.94 -5.48
CA GLN A 358 8.70 2.42 -4.12
C GLN A 358 7.47 2.86 -3.34
N GLY A 359 6.76 1.92 -2.72
CA GLY A 359 5.43 2.22 -2.17
C GLY A 359 4.30 1.39 -2.78
N SER A 360 4.47 1.02 -4.05
CA SER A 360 3.40 0.52 -4.92
C SER A 360 3.02 -0.96 -4.76
N GLY A 361 3.75 -1.72 -3.93
CA GLY A 361 3.51 -3.15 -3.72
C GLY A 361 4.26 -4.06 -4.71
N LYS A 362 5.55 -3.80 -4.95
CA LYS A 362 6.42 -4.62 -5.82
C LYS A 362 6.50 -6.08 -5.40
N SER A 363 6.66 -6.35 -4.10
CA SER A 363 6.78 -7.72 -3.56
C SER A 363 5.52 -8.55 -3.85
N TYR A 364 4.33 -7.96 -3.73
CA TYR A 364 3.09 -8.63 -4.16
C TYR A 364 3.04 -8.84 -5.68
N SER A 365 3.56 -7.87 -6.46
CA SER A 365 3.63 -8.01 -7.93
C SER A 365 4.53 -9.17 -8.35
N MET A 366 5.64 -9.42 -7.63
CA MET A 366 6.49 -10.59 -7.85
C MET A 366 5.75 -11.90 -7.56
N ALA A 367 4.99 -11.96 -6.46
CA ALA A 367 4.20 -13.12 -6.09
C ALA A 367 3.06 -13.41 -7.10
N PHE A 368 2.35 -12.37 -7.54
CA PHE A 368 1.34 -12.47 -8.59
C PHE A 368 1.97 -12.95 -9.91
N PHE A 369 3.13 -12.40 -10.28
CA PHE A 369 3.86 -12.82 -11.47
C PHE A 369 4.26 -14.30 -11.43
N SER A 370 4.91 -14.76 -10.34
CA SER A 370 5.38 -16.14 -10.27
C SER A 370 4.22 -17.14 -10.28
N GLU A 371 3.17 -16.90 -9.50
CA GLU A 371 2.01 -17.80 -9.45
C GLU A 371 1.24 -17.81 -10.77
N LYS A 372 1.07 -16.65 -11.41
CA LYS A 372 0.39 -16.58 -12.71
C LYS A 372 1.18 -17.30 -13.80
N VAL A 373 2.51 -17.15 -13.86
CA VAL A 373 3.34 -17.89 -14.82
C VAL A 373 3.15 -19.40 -14.62
N ARG A 374 3.23 -19.90 -13.39
CA ARG A 374 3.07 -21.34 -13.09
C ARG A 374 1.73 -21.91 -13.52
N ARG A 375 0.67 -21.10 -13.46
CA ARG A 375 -0.69 -21.54 -13.81
C ARG A 375 -0.97 -21.41 -15.29
N THR A 376 -0.43 -20.38 -15.95
CA THR A 376 -0.79 -20.05 -17.34
C THR A 376 0.18 -20.61 -18.37
N VAL A 377 1.46 -20.76 -18.01
CA VAL A 377 2.51 -21.21 -18.92
C VAL A 377 2.90 -22.65 -18.57
N PRO A 378 2.87 -23.59 -19.53
CA PRO A 378 3.28 -24.97 -19.27
C PRO A 378 4.79 -25.03 -19.04
N GLY A 379 5.22 -25.50 -17.86
CA GLY A 379 6.62 -25.68 -17.51
C GLY A 379 6.84 -25.90 -16.02
N ASN A 380 7.94 -26.54 -15.65
CA ASN A 380 8.33 -26.76 -14.25
C ASN A 380 9.22 -25.61 -13.75
N PHE A 381 8.68 -24.38 -13.80
CA PHE A 381 9.48 -23.19 -13.53
C PHE A 381 10.03 -23.15 -12.10
N THR A 382 11.33 -22.85 -11.99
CA THR A 382 11.99 -22.48 -10.73
C THR A 382 12.18 -20.96 -10.71
N PHE A 383 11.62 -20.29 -9.69
CA PHE A 383 11.79 -18.85 -9.51
C PHE A 383 12.91 -18.57 -8.50
N VAL A 384 13.95 -17.91 -8.95
CA VAL A 384 15.06 -17.48 -8.10
C VAL A 384 14.87 -16.01 -7.76
N LEU A 385 14.45 -15.73 -6.53
CA LEU A 385 14.29 -14.35 -6.05
C LEU A 385 15.65 -13.84 -5.58
N MET A 386 16.14 -12.81 -6.24
CA MET A 386 17.46 -12.23 -6.03
C MET A 386 17.38 -10.81 -5.47
N THR A 387 18.11 -10.58 -4.39
CA THR A 387 18.22 -9.29 -3.72
C THR A 387 19.69 -8.92 -3.44
N ASP A 388 19.96 -7.65 -3.12
CA ASP A 388 21.28 -7.19 -2.66
C ASP A 388 21.51 -7.43 -1.16
N ARG A 389 20.46 -7.29 -0.35
CA ARG A 389 20.54 -7.20 1.12
C ARG A 389 19.66 -8.21 1.85
N ASP A 390 20.13 -8.64 3.02
CA ASP A 390 19.47 -9.62 3.88
C ASP A 390 18.11 -9.15 4.43
N ASP A 391 17.96 -7.86 4.70
CA ASP A 391 16.70 -7.26 5.22
C ASP A 391 15.59 -7.32 4.17
N LEU A 392 15.92 -6.94 2.93
CA LEU A 392 15.03 -6.99 1.78
C LEU A 392 14.65 -8.43 1.43
N ASP A 393 15.63 -9.34 1.42
CA ASP A 393 15.41 -10.78 1.23
C ASP A 393 14.44 -11.34 2.28
N SER A 394 14.68 -11.01 3.55
CA SER A 394 13.83 -11.46 4.66
C SER A 394 12.40 -10.94 4.56
N GLN A 395 12.20 -9.72 4.06
CA GLN A 395 10.87 -9.13 3.85
C GLN A 395 10.12 -9.82 2.70
N ILE A 396 10.78 -10.04 1.56
CA ILE A 396 10.16 -10.73 0.43
C ILE A 396 9.82 -12.17 0.84
N TYR A 397 10.75 -12.85 1.53
CA TYR A 397 10.51 -14.18 2.07
C TYR A 397 9.29 -14.23 2.99
N LYS A 398 9.22 -13.35 4.00
CA LYS A 398 8.07 -13.24 4.91
C LYS A 398 6.76 -12.97 4.15
N THR A 399 6.79 -12.16 3.09
CA THR A 399 5.61 -11.88 2.27
C THR A 399 5.16 -13.12 1.51
N PHE A 400 6.08 -13.86 0.88
CA PHE A 400 5.78 -15.07 0.12
C PHE A 400 5.25 -16.20 1.02
N VAL A 401 5.87 -16.40 2.18
CA VAL A 401 5.40 -17.36 3.20
C VAL A 401 4.06 -16.93 3.77
N GLY A 402 3.92 -15.65 4.14
CA GLY A 402 2.68 -15.08 4.67
C GLY A 402 1.51 -15.18 3.70
N CYS A 403 1.77 -15.12 2.39
CA CYS A 403 0.76 -15.30 1.34
C CYS A 403 0.44 -16.76 1.01
N GLY A 404 1.17 -17.73 1.59
CA GLY A 404 1.07 -19.15 1.25
C GLY A 404 1.61 -19.51 -0.14
N VAL A 405 2.42 -18.63 -0.75
CA VAL A 405 3.07 -18.86 -2.05
C VAL A 405 4.33 -19.71 -1.85
N ALA A 406 5.07 -19.44 -0.77
CA ALA A 406 6.17 -20.24 -0.28
C ALA A 406 5.82 -20.84 1.10
N ASP A 407 6.64 -21.76 1.57
CA ASP A 407 6.55 -22.35 2.91
C ASP A 407 7.82 -22.05 3.73
N GLU A 408 7.79 -22.34 5.03
CA GLU A 408 8.95 -22.14 5.92
C GLU A 408 10.15 -23.03 5.57
N GLN A 409 9.94 -24.07 4.76
CA GLN A 409 10.96 -25.00 4.29
C GLN A 409 11.56 -24.56 2.95
N THR A 410 11.07 -23.47 2.37
CA THR A 410 11.46 -23.01 1.05
C THR A 410 12.95 -22.63 1.07
N PRO A 411 13.76 -23.16 0.14
CA PRO A 411 15.20 -23.00 0.21
C PRO A 411 15.65 -21.55 0.18
N ARG A 412 16.45 -21.19 1.19
CA ARG A 412 17.16 -19.92 1.29
C ARG A 412 18.64 -20.21 1.36
N ALA A 413 19.37 -19.89 0.30
CA ALA A 413 20.78 -20.25 0.21
C ALA A 413 21.59 -19.51 1.30
N SER A 414 22.31 -20.22 2.17
CA SER A 414 23.20 -19.59 3.16
C SER A 414 24.57 -19.25 2.59
N SER A 415 25.02 -19.98 1.56
CA SER A 415 26.34 -19.84 0.94
C SER A 415 26.31 -20.06 -0.57
N GLY A 416 27.37 -19.66 -1.27
CA GLY A 416 27.48 -19.87 -2.73
C GLY A 416 27.50 -21.34 -3.15
N ARG A 417 28.09 -22.23 -2.34
CA ARG A 417 28.09 -23.68 -2.61
C ARG A 417 26.71 -24.29 -2.43
N GLU A 418 25.99 -23.85 -1.40
CA GLU A 418 24.60 -24.26 -1.21
C GLU A 418 23.71 -23.76 -2.34
N LEU A 419 23.90 -22.51 -2.79
CA LEU A 419 23.18 -21.96 -3.93
C LEU A 419 23.37 -22.82 -5.19
N GLN A 420 24.61 -23.24 -5.48
CA GLN A 420 24.90 -24.15 -6.58
C GLN A 420 24.15 -25.48 -6.45
N ARG A 421 24.14 -26.09 -5.25
CA ARG A 421 23.37 -27.32 -5.00
C ARG A 421 21.88 -27.09 -5.22
N LEU A 422 21.31 -26.03 -4.66
CA LEU A 422 19.88 -25.72 -4.79
C LEU A 422 19.45 -25.46 -6.24
N LEU A 423 20.30 -24.83 -7.06
CA LEU A 423 20.01 -24.58 -8.47
C LEU A 423 20.14 -25.84 -9.36
N SER A 424 20.86 -26.85 -8.89
CA SER A 424 20.90 -28.17 -9.53
C SER A 424 19.65 -29.01 -9.21
N GLU A 425 18.95 -28.70 -8.12
CA GLU A 425 17.72 -29.35 -7.68
C GLU A 425 16.47 -28.67 -8.27
N ASN A 426 15.33 -29.36 -8.20
CA ASN A 426 14.06 -28.83 -8.69
C ASN A 426 13.21 -28.25 -7.54
N HIS A 427 13.45 -26.98 -7.24
CA HIS A 427 12.67 -26.21 -6.26
C HIS A 427 11.71 -25.24 -6.96
N ARG A 428 10.54 -24.99 -6.35
CA ARG A 428 9.58 -24.00 -6.87
C ARG A 428 10.09 -22.57 -6.73
N TYR A 429 10.63 -22.28 -5.55
CA TYR A 429 11.14 -20.96 -5.16
C TYR A 429 12.51 -21.13 -4.51
N VAL A 430 13.45 -20.25 -4.83
CA VAL A 430 14.77 -20.17 -4.20
C VAL A 430 15.06 -18.72 -3.86
N PHE A 431 15.36 -18.45 -2.60
CA PHE A 431 15.73 -17.11 -2.10
C PHE A 431 17.24 -17.02 -1.96
N SER A 432 17.83 -15.98 -2.51
CA SER A 432 19.28 -15.79 -2.46
C SER A 432 19.70 -14.33 -2.64
N LEU A 433 20.98 -14.08 -2.34
CA LEU A 433 21.62 -12.77 -2.43
C LEU A 433 22.64 -12.77 -3.54
N ILE A 434 22.80 -11.64 -4.24
CA ILE A 434 23.71 -11.55 -5.39
C ILE A 434 25.17 -11.88 -5.01
N HIS A 435 25.60 -11.53 -3.79
CA HIS A 435 26.95 -11.80 -3.30
C HIS A 435 27.25 -13.29 -3.12
N LYS A 436 26.24 -14.17 -3.17
CA LYS A 436 26.42 -15.63 -3.14
C LYS A 436 26.91 -16.20 -4.47
N PHE A 437 26.92 -15.41 -5.55
CA PHE A 437 27.62 -15.74 -6.81
C PHE A 437 29.11 -15.35 -6.77
N ASN A 438 29.76 -15.57 -5.63
CA ASN A 438 31.17 -15.20 -5.40
C ASN A 438 32.18 -16.19 -6.00
N GLN A 439 31.76 -17.40 -6.36
CA GLN A 439 32.63 -18.40 -6.98
C GLN A 439 32.86 -18.05 -8.47
N GLU A 440 34.06 -18.37 -8.98
CA GLU A 440 34.32 -18.25 -10.41
C GLU A 440 33.62 -19.39 -11.16
N VAL A 441 32.88 -19.02 -12.19
CA VAL A 441 32.11 -19.95 -13.02
C VAL A 441 32.67 -19.86 -14.43
N THR A 442 33.09 -21.00 -14.96
CA THR A 442 33.49 -21.13 -16.35
C THR A 442 32.27 -21.49 -17.22
N PRO A 443 32.24 -21.06 -18.51
CA PRO A 443 31.18 -21.44 -19.44
C PRO A 443 30.92 -22.94 -19.54
N ASP A 444 31.95 -23.76 -19.35
CA ASP A 444 31.90 -25.23 -19.47
C ASP A 444 31.38 -25.93 -18.22
N ALA A 445 31.19 -25.21 -17.11
CA ALA A 445 30.71 -25.75 -15.84
C ALA A 445 29.69 -24.80 -15.17
N PRO A 446 28.54 -24.54 -15.80
CA PRO A 446 27.47 -23.73 -15.20
C PRO A 446 26.89 -24.44 -13.96
N TYR A 447 26.22 -23.69 -13.09
CA TYR A 447 25.50 -24.28 -11.95
C TYR A 447 24.28 -25.09 -12.40
N SER A 448 23.61 -24.64 -13.47
CA SER A 448 22.47 -25.32 -14.04
C SER A 448 22.32 -24.99 -15.52
N GLU A 449 22.12 -26.01 -16.36
CA GLU A 449 21.83 -25.85 -17.79
C GLU A 449 20.33 -25.74 -18.09
N ARG A 450 19.50 -25.85 -17.05
CA ARG A 450 18.04 -25.78 -17.13
C ARG A 450 17.56 -24.47 -17.76
N ASP A 451 16.56 -24.58 -18.62
CA ASP A 451 15.94 -23.44 -19.29
C ASP A 451 14.61 -23.00 -18.66
N ASP A 452 14.12 -23.71 -17.64
CA ASP A 452 12.91 -23.39 -16.88
C ASP A 452 13.19 -22.53 -15.62
N ILE A 453 14.38 -21.94 -15.52
CA ILE A 453 14.74 -21.04 -14.42
C ILE A 453 14.43 -19.59 -14.79
N ILE A 454 13.66 -18.91 -13.92
CA ILE A 454 13.38 -17.47 -14.02
C ILE A 454 14.01 -16.76 -12.83
N VAL A 455 14.96 -15.87 -13.11
CA VAL A 455 15.60 -15.02 -12.10
C VAL A 455 14.81 -13.72 -11.99
N VAL A 456 14.28 -13.47 -10.80
CA VAL A 456 13.53 -12.25 -10.45
C VAL A 456 14.43 -11.39 -9.58
N SER A 457 14.96 -10.32 -10.13
CA SER A 457 15.83 -9.39 -9.39
C SER A 457 15.01 -8.23 -8.82
N ASP A 458 15.07 -8.01 -7.51
CA ASP A 458 14.67 -6.72 -6.94
C ASP A 458 15.82 -5.71 -7.03
N GLU A 459 15.46 -4.43 -7.15
CA GLU A 459 16.37 -3.31 -7.39
C GLU A 459 17.43 -3.59 -8.47
N ALA A 460 16.96 -4.09 -9.60
CA ALA A 460 17.73 -4.58 -10.74
C ALA A 460 18.83 -3.63 -11.28
N HIS A 461 18.74 -2.32 -11.00
CA HIS A 461 19.72 -1.31 -11.40
C HIS A 461 20.98 -1.28 -10.52
N ARG A 462 20.90 -1.71 -9.25
CA ARG A 462 22.05 -1.74 -8.31
C ARG A 462 22.78 -3.07 -8.30
N THR A 463 22.03 -4.15 -8.34
CA THR A 463 22.53 -5.51 -8.10
C THR A 463 23.35 -6.09 -9.24
N GLN A 464 23.43 -5.42 -10.40
CA GLN A 464 23.77 -6.09 -11.65
C GLN A 464 24.99 -5.52 -12.40
N SER A 465 25.74 -4.62 -11.77
CA SER A 465 27.07 -4.21 -12.23
C SER A 465 28.17 -5.00 -11.52
N GLY A 466 29.16 -5.49 -12.27
CA GLY A 466 30.38 -6.07 -11.73
C GLY A 466 30.52 -7.59 -11.88
N LYS A 467 31.53 -8.15 -11.21
CA LYS A 467 31.97 -9.57 -11.34
C LYS A 467 30.85 -10.57 -10.99
N LEU A 468 30.05 -10.27 -9.96
CA LEU A 468 29.01 -11.17 -9.45
C LEU A 468 27.85 -11.38 -10.43
N ALA A 469 27.36 -10.30 -11.04
CA ALA A 469 26.32 -10.36 -12.05
C ALA A 469 26.75 -11.14 -13.29
N ARG A 470 28.03 -11.00 -13.68
CA ARG A 470 28.65 -11.81 -14.74
C ARG A 470 28.67 -13.29 -14.35
N ASN A 471 29.13 -13.60 -13.14
CA ASN A 471 29.17 -14.98 -12.64
C ASN A 471 27.78 -15.62 -12.60
N MET A 472 26.75 -14.90 -12.17
CA MET A 472 25.36 -15.38 -12.18
C MET A 472 24.89 -15.79 -13.58
N ARG A 473 25.22 -15.01 -14.61
CA ARG A 473 24.84 -15.36 -15.98
C ARG A 473 25.60 -16.55 -16.53
N MET A 474 26.88 -16.64 -16.21
CA MET A 474 27.69 -17.82 -16.56
C MET A 474 27.17 -19.07 -15.84
N ALA A 475 26.69 -18.92 -14.60
CA ALA A 475 26.08 -19.99 -13.83
C ALA A 475 24.73 -20.47 -14.38
N LEU A 476 23.96 -19.57 -15.01
CA LEU A 476 22.60 -19.81 -15.47
C LEU A 476 22.42 -19.33 -16.94
N PRO A 477 23.10 -19.97 -17.90
CA PRO A 477 23.17 -19.49 -19.28
C PRO A 477 21.80 -19.47 -20.00
N ASN A 478 20.96 -20.46 -19.71
CA ASN A 478 19.64 -20.65 -20.34
C ASN A 478 18.48 -20.01 -19.56
N ALA A 479 18.75 -19.37 -18.42
CA ALA A 479 17.71 -18.74 -17.60
C ALA A 479 17.18 -17.44 -18.21
N ALA A 480 15.93 -17.13 -17.86
CA ALA A 480 15.28 -15.88 -18.21
C ALA A 480 15.35 -14.89 -17.03
N PHE A 481 15.59 -13.61 -17.32
CA PHE A 481 15.80 -12.58 -16.31
C PHE A 481 14.70 -11.51 -16.39
N ILE A 482 14.07 -11.22 -15.26
CA ILE A 482 13.14 -10.10 -15.07
C ILE A 482 13.62 -9.20 -13.94
N GLY A 483 13.58 -7.89 -14.16
CA GLY A 483 13.96 -6.90 -13.16
C GLY A 483 12.73 -6.17 -12.62
N PHE A 484 12.54 -6.15 -11.31
CA PHE A 484 11.64 -5.22 -10.63
C PHE A 484 12.48 -4.13 -9.97
N THR A 485 12.08 -2.87 -10.13
CA THR A 485 12.82 -1.77 -9.51
C THR A 485 11.91 -0.64 -9.09
N GLY A 486 12.29 0.04 -8.00
CA GLY A 486 11.63 1.24 -7.52
C GLY A 486 12.03 2.51 -8.26
N THR A 487 13.10 2.44 -9.07
CA THR A 487 13.79 3.60 -9.63
C THR A 487 13.93 3.47 -11.16
N PRO A 488 13.92 4.58 -11.90
CA PRO A 488 14.09 4.54 -13.35
C PRO A 488 15.53 4.18 -13.73
N LEU A 489 15.68 3.45 -14.83
CA LEU A 489 16.90 3.31 -15.60
C LEU A 489 17.34 4.68 -16.15
N PHE A 490 18.53 5.13 -15.74
CA PHE A 490 19.10 6.39 -16.22
C PHE A 490 19.54 6.28 -17.70
N LYS A 491 19.67 7.41 -18.40
CA LYS A 491 20.13 7.46 -19.81
C LYS A 491 21.49 6.78 -20.04
N HIS A 492 22.33 6.74 -19.02
CA HIS A 492 23.64 6.07 -19.05
C HIS A 492 23.59 4.60 -18.63
N ASP A 493 22.44 4.11 -18.15
CA ASP A 493 22.26 2.73 -17.72
C ASP A 493 21.93 1.79 -18.90
N GLN A 494 22.86 1.77 -19.86
CA GLN A 494 22.82 0.80 -20.96
C GLN A 494 23.03 -0.63 -20.46
N LEU A 495 23.64 -0.80 -19.28
CA LEU A 495 23.90 -2.11 -18.71
C LEU A 495 22.59 -2.80 -18.37
N THR A 496 21.73 -2.21 -17.53
CA THR A 496 20.46 -2.82 -17.12
C THR A 496 19.56 -3.18 -18.30
N LYS A 497 19.50 -2.32 -19.33
CA LYS A 497 18.78 -2.61 -20.59
C LYS A 497 19.36 -3.80 -21.35
N ARG A 498 20.70 -3.94 -21.40
CA ARG A 498 21.36 -5.12 -21.99
C ARG A 498 21.14 -6.39 -21.16
N ILE A 499 20.79 -6.26 -19.87
CA ILE A 499 20.58 -7.39 -18.96
C ILE A 499 19.15 -7.91 -19.08
N PHE A 500 18.18 -7.06 -18.78
CA PHE A 500 16.80 -7.46 -18.62
C PHE A 500 15.97 -7.18 -19.88
N GLY A 501 16.40 -6.26 -20.73
CA GLY A 501 15.62 -5.74 -21.85
C GLY A 501 15.03 -4.36 -21.54
N ASP A 502 14.11 -3.91 -22.40
CA ASP A 502 13.39 -2.65 -22.20
C ASP A 502 12.34 -2.74 -21.10
N TYR A 503 11.74 -1.60 -20.77
CA TYR A 503 10.62 -1.54 -19.83
C TYR A 503 9.40 -2.27 -20.38
N VAL A 504 8.86 -3.17 -19.55
CA VAL A 504 7.60 -3.88 -19.80
C VAL A 504 6.42 -3.11 -19.22
N SER A 505 6.64 -2.51 -18.05
CA SER A 505 5.65 -1.68 -17.36
C SER A 505 6.34 -0.55 -16.60
N ARG A 506 5.70 0.62 -16.59
CA ARG A 506 6.12 1.85 -15.91
C ARG A 506 4.97 2.41 -15.09
N TYR A 507 5.19 2.43 -13.78
CA TYR A 507 4.34 3.05 -12.79
C TYR A 507 5.20 3.99 -11.95
N ASP A 508 5.29 5.23 -12.42
CA ASP A 508 6.15 6.27 -11.86
C ASP A 508 5.57 6.87 -10.56
N PHE A 509 6.33 7.79 -9.98
CA PHE A 509 5.96 8.44 -8.72
C PHE A 509 4.70 9.31 -8.86
N LYS A 510 4.57 10.07 -9.94
CA LYS A 510 3.45 10.99 -10.18
C LYS A 510 2.15 10.21 -10.34
N ARG A 511 2.16 9.15 -11.14
CA ARG A 511 1.04 8.22 -11.31
C ARG A 511 0.62 7.61 -9.97
N SER A 512 1.58 7.21 -9.14
CA SER A 512 1.28 6.64 -7.83
C SER A 512 0.61 7.62 -6.86
N GLU A 513 0.99 8.89 -6.91
CA GLU A 513 0.36 9.95 -6.16
C GLU A 513 -1.06 10.25 -6.67
N GLU A 514 -1.22 10.42 -7.99
CA GLU A 514 -2.52 10.65 -8.64
C GLU A 514 -3.50 9.52 -8.32
N ASP A 515 -3.03 8.28 -8.29
CA ASP A 515 -3.81 7.08 -8.01
C ASP A 515 -4.07 6.84 -6.51
N GLY A 516 -3.58 7.74 -5.63
CA GLY A 516 -3.71 7.61 -4.19
C GLY A 516 -3.02 6.36 -3.63
N ALA A 517 -2.12 5.74 -4.41
CA ALA A 517 -1.36 4.59 -3.99
C ALA A 517 -0.26 4.96 -2.99
N THR A 518 0.19 6.21 -3.04
CA THR A 518 1.11 6.89 -2.14
C THR A 518 0.57 8.28 -1.80
N VAL A 519 1.01 8.88 -0.69
CA VAL A 519 0.62 10.25 -0.33
C VAL A 519 1.47 11.29 -1.08
N LYS A 520 1.31 12.59 -0.78
CA LYS A 520 2.21 13.63 -1.30
C LYS A 520 3.42 13.76 -0.39
N LEU A 521 4.56 14.21 -0.92
CA LEU A 521 5.71 14.60 -0.11
C LEU A 521 5.76 16.13 0.00
N VAL A 522 5.85 16.63 1.23
CA VAL A 522 6.09 18.04 1.52
C VAL A 522 7.53 18.18 1.97
N TYR A 523 8.23 19.18 1.45
CA TYR A 523 9.63 19.41 1.75
C TYR A 523 9.78 20.73 2.50
N GLU A 524 10.58 20.71 3.57
CA GLU A 524 10.95 21.89 4.33
C GLU A 524 12.46 21.99 4.47
N ASN A 525 13.06 23.07 3.96
CA ASN A 525 14.47 23.38 4.16
C ASN A 525 14.65 24.16 5.47
N ARG A 526 15.01 23.46 6.55
CA ARG A 526 15.31 24.07 7.84
C ARG A 526 16.81 24.38 7.99
N GLY A 527 17.67 23.69 7.25
CA GLY A 527 19.11 23.97 7.19
C GLY A 527 19.41 25.42 6.79
N GLU A 528 18.67 25.96 5.82
CA GLU A 528 18.81 27.36 5.40
C GLU A 528 18.23 28.35 6.43
N LYS A 529 17.07 28.05 7.03
CA LYS A 529 16.49 28.87 8.12
C LYS A 529 17.43 28.99 9.31
N LEU A 530 18.18 27.92 9.60
CA LEU A 530 19.20 27.89 10.64
C LEU A 530 20.56 28.44 10.15
N GLY A 531 20.72 28.86 8.89
CA GLY A 531 22.01 29.32 8.36
C GLY A 531 23.12 28.25 8.42
N LEU A 532 22.74 26.97 8.36
CA LEU A 532 23.63 25.81 8.41
C LEU A 532 24.02 25.28 7.02
N ALA A 533 23.23 25.60 5.98
CA ALA A 533 23.40 25.05 4.65
C ALA A 533 24.54 25.73 3.86
N LYS A 534 25.52 24.95 3.39
CA LYS A 534 26.53 25.37 2.40
C LYS A 534 26.41 24.50 1.14
N LEU A 535 25.71 25.03 0.12
CA LEU A 535 25.31 24.31 -1.10
C LEU A 535 26.49 23.66 -1.87
N ASP A 536 27.63 24.34 -1.97
CA ASP A 536 28.79 23.85 -2.75
C ASP A 536 29.49 22.63 -2.11
N LEU A 537 29.36 22.47 -0.80
CA LEU A 537 29.98 21.39 -0.03
C LEU A 537 29.26 20.07 -0.27
N ASN A 538 27.93 20.10 -0.17
CA ASN A 538 27.05 18.94 -0.26
C ASN A 538 27.19 18.21 -1.59
N ASP A 539 27.42 18.96 -2.66
CA ASP A 539 27.51 18.42 -4.00
C ASP A 539 28.77 17.55 -4.20
N ARG A 540 29.88 17.89 -3.53
CA ARG A 540 31.13 17.10 -3.56
C ARG A 540 31.03 15.87 -2.67
N ILE A 541 30.41 16.02 -1.50
CA ILE A 541 30.25 14.95 -0.53
C ILE A 541 29.33 13.86 -1.07
N ALA A 542 28.17 14.24 -1.61
CA ALA A 542 27.25 13.27 -2.18
C ALA A 542 27.86 12.54 -3.39
N ALA A 543 28.69 13.22 -4.20
CA ALA A 543 29.44 12.58 -5.27
C ALA A 543 30.49 11.57 -4.76
N ALA A 544 31.21 11.89 -3.68
CA ALA A 544 32.17 10.98 -3.07
C ALA A 544 31.49 9.75 -2.44
N VAL A 545 30.33 9.94 -1.80
CA VAL A 545 29.51 8.86 -1.23
C VAL A 545 28.94 7.96 -2.33
N ASP A 546 28.39 8.53 -3.41
CA ASP A 546 27.84 7.76 -4.53
C ASP A 546 28.92 7.04 -5.35
N ALA A 547 30.05 7.70 -5.65
CA ALA A 547 31.11 7.14 -6.52
C ALA A 547 31.84 5.95 -5.91
N ALA A 548 31.82 5.84 -4.58
CA ALA A 548 32.54 4.81 -3.88
C ALA A 548 31.66 3.56 -3.60
N ASP A 549 30.35 3.61 -3.88
CA ASP A 549 29.37 2.54 -3.58
C ASP A 549 29.57 1.97 -2.16
N LEU A 550 29.96 2.84 -1.23
CA LEU A 550 30.48 2.44 0.07
C LEU A 550 29.37 2.15 1.05
N ASP A 551 29.63 1.15 1.89
CA ASP A 551 28.94 1.01 3.16
C ASP A 551 29.16 2.29 4.00
N PRO A 552 28.10 3.03 4.37
CA PRO A 552 28.20 4.24 5.20
C PRO A 552 28.82 4.00 6.59
N ASP A 553 29.04 2.74 6.95
CA ASP A 553 29.65 2.31 8.19
C ASP A 553 31.16 2.56 8.28
N GLN A 554 31.82 2.98 7.20
CA GLN A 554 33.27 3.21 7.16
C GLN A 554 33.64 4.66 7.49
N THR A 555 33.51 5.04 8.78
CA THR A 555 33.86 6.39 9.28
C THR A 555 35.26 6.84 8.84
N ALA A 556 36.26 5.94 8.91
CA ALA A 556 37.65 6.25 8.51
C ALA A 556 37.79 6.57 7.01
N LEU A 557 36.93 6.00 6.17
CA LEU A 557 36.94 6.24 4.74
C LEU A 557 36.19 7.52 4.39
N LEU A 558 35.08 7.81 5.08
CA LEU A 558 34.38 9.10 5.02
C LEU A 558 35.31 10.24 5.45
N GLU A 559 36.02 10.11 6.57
CA GLU A 559 37.00 11.09 7.04
C GLU A 559 38.11 11.33 5.99
N LYS A 560 38.64 10.26 5.39
CA LYS A 560 39.66 10.34 4.34
C LYS A 560 39.14 10.99 3.04
N LEU A 561 37.88 10.75 2.68
CA LEU A 561 37.27 11.27 1.45
C LEU A 561 36.80 12.72 1.59
N LEU A 562 36.33 13.11 2.78
CA LEU A 562 35.68 14.40 3.04
C LEU A 562 36.63 15.42 3.67
N GLY A 563 37.70 14.99 4.36
CA GLY A 563 38.68 15.87 4.96
C GLY A 563 38.05 16.95 5.86
N LYS A 564 38.38 18.22 5.61
CA LYS A 564 37.87 19.39 6.36
C LYS A 564 36.34 19.53 6.32
N ASP A 565 35.70 18.96 5.32
CA ASP A 565 34.26 19.10 5.12
C ASP A 565 33.47 18.22 6.13
N TYR A 566 34.08 17.13 6.61
CA TYR A 566 33.52 16.28 7.66
C TYR A 566 33.49 16.98 9.02
N GLU A 567 34.54 17.74 9.36
CA GLU A 567 34.61 18.52 10.61
C GLU A 567 33.52 19.60 10.68
N VAL A 568 33.16 20.20 9.54
CA VAL A 568 32.11 21.23 9.46
C VAL A 568 30.72 20.63 9.68
N ILE A 569 30.44 19.45 9.13
CA ILE A 569 29.12 18.80 9.24
C ILE A 569 28.90 18.21 10.62
N THR A 570 29.95 17.67 11.23
CA THR A 570 29.92 17.01 12.55
C THR A 570 30.25 17.95 13.70
N ALA A 571 30.34 19.26 13.46
CA ALA A 571 30.63 20.27 14.46
C ALA A 571 29.57 20.31 15.58
N ASP A 572 30.02 20.38 16.84
CA ASP A 572 29.15 20.38 18.03
C ASP A 572 28.08 21.48 17.97
N GLU A 573 28.46 22.71 17.61
CA GLU A 573 27.53 23.85 17.52
C GLU A 573 26.43 23.61 16.49
N ARG A 574 26.75 22.97 15.37
CA ARG A 574 25.78 22.61 14.33
C ARG A 574 24.82 21.54 14.83
N LEU A 575 25.33 20.46 15.42
CA LEU A 575 24.52 19.37 15.96
C LEU A 575 23.60 19.84 17.09
N GLU A 576 24.08 20.73 17.96
CA GLU A 576 23.30 21.33 19.05
C GLU A 576 22.11 22.14 18.54
N ARG A 577 22.32 22.93 17.47
CA ARG A 577 21.25 23.70 16.81
C ARG A 577 20.23 22.77 16.13
N ILE A 578 20.70 21.73 15.45
CA ILE A 578 19.82 20.72 14.82
C ILE A 578 19.02 19.97 15.90
N ALA A 579 19.64 19.57 17.01
CA ALA A 579 18.96 18.86 18.08
C ALA A 579 17.87 19.73 18.74
N THR A 580 18.15 21.02 18.93
CA THR A 580 17.18 21.98 19.49
C THR A 580 15.98 22.13 18.56
N ASP A 581 16.25 22.40 17.28
CA ASP A 581 15.20 22.54 16.26
C ASP A 581 14.39 21.26 16.08
N PHE A 582 15.05 20.10 16.09
CA PHE A 582 14.41 18.79 16.00
C PHE A 582 13.43 18.57 17.15
N VAL A 583 13.81 18.84 18.40
CA VAL A 583 12.93 18.66 19.56
C VAL A 583 11.74 19.61 19.49
N GLU A 584 11.98 20.88 19.15
CA GLU A 584 10.92 21.87 18.99
C GLU A 584 9.92 21.43 17.92
N HIS A 585 10.41 21.18 16.71
CA HIS A 585 9.58 20.82 15.57
C HIS A 585 8.88 19.47 15.76
N CYS A 586 9.60 18.42 16.20
CA CYS A 586 9.02 17.09 16.37
C CYS A 586 7.94 17.08 17.47
N SER A 587 8.12 17.81 18.57
CA SER A 587 7.11 17.91 19.63
C SER A 587 5.81 18.55 19.17
N THR A 588 5.86 19.46 18.19
CA THR A 588 4.65 20.10 17.65
C THR A 588 3.80 19.11 16.83
N ARG A 589 4.42 18.08 16.27
CA ARG A 589 3.80 17.07 15.40
C ARG A 589 3.44 15.76 16.15
N TRP A 590 3.15 15.84 17.45
CA TRP A 590 2.88 14.67 18.29
C TRP A 590 1.67 13.81 17.85
N GLU A 591 0.72 14.40 17.09
CA GLU A 591 -0.45 13.70 16.52
C GLU A 591 -0.21 13.15 15.11
N ALA A 592 0.93 13.46 14.48
CA ALA A 592 1.15 13.20 13.05
C ALA A 592 1.65 11.77 12.75
N GLY A 593 2.15 11.02 13.74
CA GLY A 593 2.70 9.68 13.57
C GLY A 593 4.15 9.57 14.05
N LYS A 594 4.89 8.59 13.51
CA LYS A 594 6.29 8.33 13.89
C LYS A 594 7.28 9.19 13.09
N ALA A 595 8.48 9.36 13.63
CA ALA A 595 9.54 10.14 13.02
C ALA A 595 10.86 9.37 12.95
N MET A 596 11.68 9.68 11.94
CA MET A 596 13.01 9.11 11.76
C MET A 596 14.03 10.22 11.49
N MET A 597 15.18 10.18 12.17
CA MET A 597 16.31 11.08 11.98
C MET A 597 17.45 10.34 11.30
N VAL A 598 17.89 10.82 10.13
CA VAL A 598 18.97 10.23 9.34
C VAL A 598 20.24 11.05 9.51
N CYS A 599 21.27 10.47 10.11
CA CYS A 599 22.57 11.12 10.28
C CYS A 599 23.60 10.55 9.29
N ILE A 600 24.71 11.29 9.11
CA ILE A 600 25.78 10.92 8.17
C ILE A 600 26.48 9.61 8.54
N ASP A 601 26.82 9.42 9.83
CA ASP A 601 27.56 8.27 10.36
C ASP A 601 27.01 7.79 11.73
N LYS A 602 27.52 6.66 12.22
CA LYS A 602 27.07 6.02 13.47
C LYS A 602 27.37 6.83 14.74
N ILE A 603 28.50 7.53 14.77
CA ILE A 603 28.94 8.34 15.91
C ILE A 603 28.06 9.59 15.99
N THR A 604 27.79 10.22 14.86
CA THR A 604 26.86 11.36 14.76
C THR A 604 25.45 10.96 15.19
N CYS A 605 24.97 9.75 14.86
CA CYS A 605 23.71 9.22 15.42
C CYS A 605 23.73 9.21 16.95
N ALA A 606 24.79 8.66 17.56
CA ALA A 606 24.91 8.55 19.01
C ALA A 606 25.01 9.93 19.69
N ARG A 607 25.80 10.85 19.12
CA ARG A 607 25.90 12.24 19.59
C ARG A 607 24.53 12.92 19.53
N MET A 608 23.81 12.79 18.41
CA MET A 608 22.47 13.34 18.27
C MET A 608 21.50 12.76 19.30
N LEU A 609 21.52 11.45 19.56
CA LEU A 609 20.69 10.86 20.61
C LEU A 609 21.04 11.44 21.99
N GLY A 610 22.33 11.60 22.29
CA GLY A 610 22.82 12.21 23.53
C GLY A 610 22.36 13.65 23.74
N LEU A 611 22.22 14.44 22.65
CA LEU A 611 21.72 15.81 22.70
C LEU A 611 20.19 15.89 22.76
N ILE A 612 19.49 15.02 22.01
CA ILE A 612 18.02 15.01 21.95
C ILE A 612 17.40 14.60 23.28
N GLY A 613 17.94 13.59 23.97
CA GLY A 613 17.36 13.07 25.21
C GLY A 613 17.11 14.13 26.30
N PRO A 614 18.13 14.91 26.72
CA PRO A 614 17.97 15.99 27.70
C PRO A 614 17.04 17.10 27.22
N LYS A 615 17.17 17.53 25.96
CA LYS A 615 16.32 18.59 25.37
C LYS A 615 14.86 18.17 25.28
N TRP A 616 14.59 16.90 24.99
CA TRP A 616 13.24 16.34 24.94
C TRP A 616 12.55 16.41 26.30
N LYS A 617 13.26 16.03 27.37
CA LYS A 617 12.76 16.14 28.75
C LYS A 617 12.52 17.59 29.15
N ALA A 618 13.47 18.48 28.87
CA ALA A 618 13.32 19.91 29.14
C ALA A 618 12.09 20.51 28.42
N LYS A 619 11.84 20.11 27.16
CA LYS A 619 10.66 20.58 26.42
C LYS A 619 9.36 20.01 26.98
N ALA A 620 9.34 18.76 27.46
CA ALA A 620 8.19 18.20 28.15
C ALA A 620 7.87 18.97 29.45
N ASP A 621 8.91 19.33 30.22
CA ASP A 621 8.78 20.16 31.42
C ASP A 621 8.23 21.55 31.10
N GLU A 622 8.73 22.19 30.04
CA GLU A 622 8.25 23.49 29.55
C GLU A 622 6.75 23.45 29.20
N VAL A 623 6.31 22.44 28.44
CA VAL A 623 4.89 22.26 28.09
C VAL A 623 4.02 22.05 29.33
N ARG A 624 4.52 21.35 30.36
CA ARG A 624 3.80 21.18 31.64
C ARG A 624 3.70 22.49 32.40
N LEU A 625 4.74 23.32 32.40
CA LEU A 625 4.71 24.66 33.00
C LEU A 625 3.74 25.59 32.28
N GLU A 626 3.70 25.57 30.94
CA GLU A 626 2.72 26.33 30.16
C GLU A 626 1.28 25.90 30.49
N ALA A 627 1.02 24.59 30.59
CA ALA A 627 -0.28 24.06 30.98
C ALA A 627 -0.69 24.53 32.39
N GLN A 628 0.26 24.59 33.33
CA GLN A 628 0.00 25.10 34.68
C GLN A 628 -0.28 26.61 34.68
N ALA A 629 0.46 27.40 33.90
CA ALA A 629 0.22 28.84 33.78
C ALA A 629 -1.19 29.15 33.26
N ARG A 630 -1.77 28.27 32.42
CA ARG A 630 -3.16 28.39 31.95
C ARG A 630 -4.19 28.28 33.07
N LEU A 631 -3.91 27.61 34.19
CA LEU A 631 -4.83 27.56 35.34
C LEU A 631 -5.09 28.95 35.93
N ALA A 632 -4.05 29.80 35.98
CA ALA A 632 -4.22 31.18 36.43
C ALA A 632 -5.10 31.98 35.45
N ALA A 633 -4.91 31.79 34.14
CA ALA A 633 -5.75 32.42 33.12
C ALA A 633 -7.22 31.94 33.16
N ILE A 634 -7.44 30.65 33.44
CA ILE A 634 -8.78 30.05 33.64
C ILE A 634 -9.49 30.68 34.84
N ALA A 635 -8.77 30.90 35.94
CA ALA A 635 -9.32 31.51 37.15
C ALA A 635 -9.69 32.99 36.97
N LEU A 636 -8.98 33.70 36.07
CA LEU A 636 -9.23 35.10 35.71
C LEU A 636 -10.29 35.29 34.62
N ALA A 637 -10.69 34.23 33.91
CA ALA A 637 -11.68 34.31 32.85
C ALA A 637 -13.09 34.50 33.43
N ALA A 638 -13.74 35.61 33.07
CA ALA A 638 -15.09 35.96 33.50
C ALA A 638 -16.20 35.29 32.66
N ASP A 639 -15.87 34.88 31.44
CA ASP A 639 -16.78 34.25 30.46
C ASP A 639 -16.61 32.72 30.49
N ASP A 640 -17.72 31.98 30.57
CA ASP A 640 -17.74 30.52 30.61
C ASP A 640 -17.27 29.88 29.30
N GLU A 641 -17.49 30.52 28.13
CA GLU A 641 -16.98 30.01 26.85
C GLU A 641 -15.45 30.11 26.78
N ILE A 642 -14.90 31.24 27.22
CA ILE A 642 -13.43 31.45 27.29
C ILE A 642 -12.82 30.47 28.28
N ARG A 643 -13.49 30.22 29.41
CA ARG A 643 -13.05 29.25 30.42
C ARG A 643 -13.00 27.83 29.83
N GLN A 644 -14.03 27.39 29.12
CA GLN A 644 -14.06 26.08 28.46
C GLN A 644 -12.96 25.94 27.40
N LEU A 645 -12.74 26.96 26.57
CA LEU A 645 -11.65 26.94 25.58
C LEU A 645 -10.27 26.81 26.24
N LEU A 646 -10.02 27.56 27.31
CA LEU A 646 -8.76 27.49 28.06
C LEU A 646 -8.57 26.13 28.76
N HIS A 647 -9.65 25.51 29.26
CA HIS A 647 -9.60 24.13 29.76
C HIS A 647 -9.22 23.14 28.65
N ALA A 648 -9.84 23.23 27.48
CA ALA A 648 -9.52 22.35 26.35
C ALA A 648 -8.06 22.53 25.88
N GLN A 649 -7.56 23.77 25.84
CA GLN A 649 -6.15 24.05 25.51
C GLN A 649 -5.18 23.44 26.54
N ARG A 650 -5.48 23.59 27.84
CA ARG A 650 -4.70 22.99 28.92
C ARG A 650 -4.67 21.47 28.79
N ASP A 651 -5.82 20.84 28.60
CA ASP A 651 -5.93 19.38 28.53
C ASP A 651 -5.16 18.83 27.33
N ARG A 652 -5.17 19.54 26.20
CA ARG A 652 -4.33 19.23 25.03
C ARG A 652 -2.83 19.33 25.34
N MET A 653 -2.40 20.35 26.07
CA MET A 653 -1.00 20.51 26.49
C MET A 653 -0.56 19.39 27.45
N LEU A 654 -1.41 18.99 28.40
CA LEU A 654 -1.14 17.88 29.30
C LEU A 654 -1.06 16.53 28.55
N ALA A 655 -1.95 16.30 27.59
CA ALA A 655 -1.90 15.13 26.72
C ALA A 655 -0.60 15.09 25.90
N LYS A 656 -0.17 16.24 25.36
CA LYS A 656 1.12 16.39 24.67
C LYS A 656 2.29 16.05 25.60
N ALA A 657 2.31 16.56 26.82
CA ALA A 657 3.37 16.27 27.79
C ALA A 657 3.43 14.77 28.13
N ALA A 658 2.29 14.13 28.41
CA ALA A 658 2.22 12.69 28.68
C ALA A 658 2.67 11.85 27.47
N TRP A 659 2.36 12.30 26.26
CA TRP A 659 2.87 11.70 25.04
C TRP A 659 4.39 11.84 24.93
N MET A 660 4.96 13.01 25.24
CA MET A 660 6.41 13.21 25.24
C MET A 660 7.12 12.33 26.27
N ASP A 661 6.55 12.20 27.47
CA ASP A 661 7.10 11.38 28.55
C ASP A 661 7.08 9.88 28.22
N SER A 662 6.04 9.41 27.53
CA SER A 662 5.95 8.02 27.05
C SER A 662 6.72 7.75 25.76
N THR A 663 7.34 8.76 25.13
CA THR A 663 8.04 8.58 23.86
C THR A 663 9.42 7.97 24.07
N LEU A 664 9.64 6.79 23.50
CA LEU A 664 10.97 6.18 23.40
C LEU A 664 11.68 6.65 22.13
N ILE A 665 12.93 7.05 22.31
CA ILE A 665 13.86 7.49 21.27
C ILE A 665 15.05 6.53 21.30
N GLU A 666 15.35 5.86 20.19
CA GLU A 666 16.35 4.78 20.18
C GLU A 666 17.24 4.81 18.92
N LEU A 667 18.47 4.31 19.07
CA LEU A 667 19.43 4.13 17.97
C LEU A 667 19.16 2.85 17.21
N ILE A 668 19.19 2.95 15.88
CA ILE A 668 19.10 1.78 14.99
C ILE A 668 20.23 1.87 13.97
N ILE A 669 21.34 1.22 14.32
CA ILE A 669 22.59 1.19 13.55
C ILE A 669 23.17 -0.21 13.53
N SER A 670 23.91 -0.55 12.48
CA SER A 670 24.59 -1.84 12.29
C SER A 670 25.74 -1.99 13.30
N GLU A 671 26.02 -3.23 13.70
CA GLU A 671 27.12 -3.58 14.61
C GLU A 671 28.46 -3.61 13.86
N ALA A 672 29.50 -3.01 14.42
CA ALA A 672 30.86 -3.04 13.89
C ALA A 672 31.86 -3.69 14.86
N GLN A 673 32.96 -4.22 14.33
CA GLN A 673 34.05 -4.75 15.16
C GLN A 673 34.67 -3.64 16.01
N ASN A 674 34.87 -3.90 17.30
CA ASN A 674 35.43 -2.96 18.29
C ASN A 674 34.65 -1.67 18.55
N GLU A 675 33.38 -1.58 18.12
CA GLU A 675 32.57 -0.36 18.24
C GLU A 675 32.46 0.20 19.66
N VAL A 676 32.48 -0.66 20.69
CA VAL A 676 32.32 -0.24 22.10
C VAL A 676 33.46 0.70 22.51
N ALA A 677 34.68 0.46 22.03
CA ALA A 677 35.82 1.33 22.31
C ALA A 677 35.66 2.68 21.60
N ASP A 678 35.21 2.66 20.34
CA ASP A 678 34.99 3.85 19.52
C ASP A 678 33.90 4.75 20.12
N PHE A 679 32.74 4.20 20.48
CA PHE A 679 31.66 4.97 21.12
C PHE A 679 32.09 5.52 22.49
N LYS A 680 32.83 4.73 23.27
CA LYS A 680 33.33 5.16 24.58
C LYS A 680 34.34 6.30 24.47
N HIS A 681 35.16 6.33 23.42
CA HIS A 681 36.06 7.46 23.14
C HIS A 681 35.29 8.78 22.97
N TRP A 682 34.10 8.70 22.37
CA TRP A 682 33.17 9.81 22.18
C TRP A 682 32.20 10.03 23.36
N GLY A 683 32.44 9.38 24.51
CA GLY A 683 31.64 9.57 25.73
C GLY A 683 30.24 8.95 25.67
N PHE A 684 30.00 8.00 24.77
CA PHE A 684 28.69 7.35 24.60
C PHE A 684 28.76 5.86 24.96
N ASP A 685 27.81 5.37 25.76
CA ASP A 685 27.69 3.94 26.07
C ASP A 685 26.69 3.26 25.15
N ILE A 686 27.18 2.51 24.18
CA ILE A 686 26.35 1.81 23.17
C ILE A 686 25.72 0.51 23.71
N ILE A 687 26.21 -0.03 24.83
CA ILE A 687 25.83 -1.38 25.31
C ILE A 687 24.31 -1.50 25.60
N PRO A 688 23.65 -0.53 26.29
CA PRO A 688 22.21 -0.59 26.54
C PRO A 688 21.41 -0.57 25.24
N HIS A 689 21.78 0.33 24.32
CA HIS A 689 21.12 0.48 23.02
C HIS A 689 21.29 -0.77 22.14
N ARG A 690 22.47 -1.40 22.16
CA ARG A 690 22.72 -2.67 21.48
C ARG A 690 21.89 -3.82 22.04
N SER A 691 21.67 -3.83 23.36
CA SER A 691 20.79 -4.79 24.02
C SER A 691 19.35 -4.64 23.54
N VAL A 692 18.84 -3.41 23.43
CA VAL A 692 17.51 -3.12 22.87
C VAL A 692 17.43 -3.54 21.39
N MET A 693 18.43 -3.20 20.58
CA MET A 693 18.47 -3.58 19.16
C MET A 693 18.45 -5.10 18.94
N LYS A 694 19.14 -5.88 19.79
CA LYS A 694 19.21 -7.34 19.66
C LYS A 694 18.02 -8.06 20.30
N LEU A 695 17.58 -7.62 21.46
CA LEU A 695 16.60 -8.34 22.28
C LEU A 695 15.19 -7.73 22.22
N GLY A 696 15.04 -6.55 21.61
CA GLY A 696 13.78 -5.82 21.56
C GLY A 696 13.42 -5.09 22.86
N PHE A 697 12.23 -4.48 22.87
CA PHE A 697 11.62 -3.83 24.02
C PHE A 697 10.87 -4.85 24.88
N GLU A 698 10.95 -4.70 26.19
CA GLU A 698 10.15 -5.46 27.14
C GLU A 698 8.82 -4.74 27.36
N THR A 699 7.71 -5.45 27.15
CA THR A 699 6.35 -4.94 27.39
C THR A 699 5.93 -5.21 28.83
N ASP A 700 4.94 -4.46 29.33
CA ASP A 700 4.43 -4.60 30.70
C ASP A 700 3.97 -6.03 31.06
N ASP A 701 3.59 -6.82 30.03
CA ASP A 701 3.19 -8.23 30.16
C ASP A 701 4.38 -9.21 30.21
N GLY A 702 5.62 -8.72 30.28
CA GLY A 702 6.86 -9.52 30.29
C GLY A 702 7.23 -10.14 28.94
N LYS A 703 6.51 -9.80 27.86
CA LYS A 703 6.85 -10.25 26.48
C LYS A 703 7.83 -9.28 25.84
N ARG A 704 8.74 -9.79 25.01
CA ARG A 704 9.66 -8.97 24.21
C ARG A 704 9.14 -8.77 22.80
N VAL A 705 9.22 -7.53 22.33
CA VAL A 705 8.85 -7.14 20.96
C VAL A 705 10.11 -6.57 20.31
N ASP A 706 10.51 -7.13 19.17
CA ASP A 706 11.68 -6.66 18.44
C ASP A 706 11.51 -5.20 17.97
N VAL A 707 12.63 -4.51 17.75
CA VAL A 707 12.63 -3.06 17.43
C VAL A 707 11.87 -2.73 16.14
N GLU A 708 11.85 -3.62 15.16
CA GLU A 708 11.10 -3.39 13.92
C GLU A 708 9.60 -3.47 14.13
N THR A 709 9.14 -4.52 14.82
CA THR A 709 7.73 -4.71 15.14
C THR A 709 7.22 -3.58 16.04
N ALA A 710 8.01 -3.20 17.04
CA ALA A 710 7.73 -2.07 17.92
C ALA A 710 7.63 -0.75 17.14
N PHE A 711 8.54 -0.50 16.19
CA PHE A 711 8.47 0.73 15.41
C PHE A 711 7.36 0.71 14.35
N LYS A 712 6.93 -0.46 13.85
CA LYS A 712 5.78 -0.57 12.93
C LYS A 712 4.43 -0.37 13.63
N ASP A 713 4.32 -0.69 14.91
CA ASP A 713 3.08 -0.54 15.67
C ASP A 713 2.82 0.94 16.05
N PRO A 714 1.75 1.58 15.55
CA PRO A 714 1.44 2.98 15.86
C PRO A 714 1.15 3.24 17.35
N LYS A 715 0.76 2.22 18.12
CA LYS A 715 0.43 2.36 19.56
C LYS A 715 1.66 2.24 20.45
N HIS A 716 2.74 1.62 19.95
CA HIS A 716 3.94 1.39 20.74
C HIS A 716 4.64 2.72 21.09
N PRO A 717 5.21 2.86 22.30
CA PRO A 717 5.88 4.08 22.75
C PRO A 717 7.15 4.44 21.96
N PHE A 718 7.73 3.49 21.22
CA PHE A 718 8.85 3.75 20.30
C PHE A 718 8.40 4.53 19.07
N ARG A 719 8.63 5.85 19.10
CA ARG A 719 8.10 6.80 18.09
C ARG A 719 9.18 7.54 17.31
N ILE A 720 10.43 7.59 17.80
CA ILE A 720 11.54 8.28 17.14
C ILE A 720 12.74 7.34 17.00
N ALA A 721 13.16 7.08 15.77
CA ALA A 721 14.36 6.30 15.48
C ALA A 721 15.48 7.18 14.92
N VAL A 722 16.70 7.03 15.44
CA VAL A 722 17.90 7.67 14.89
C VAL A 722 18.69 6.63 14.10
N VAL A 723 18.86 6.86 12.81
CA VAL A 723 19.40 5.90 11.82
C VAL A 723 20.55 6.50 11.01
N CYS A 724 21.43 5.64 10.49
CA CYS A 724 22.49 6.04 9.55
C CYS A 724 22.28 5.44 8.14
N ALA A 725 22.28 4.11 8.04
CA ALA A 725 22.10 3.37 6.79
C ALA A 725 20.95 2.36 6.90
N MET A 726 20.76 1.79 8.09
CA MET A 726 19.64 0.90 8.38
C MET A 726 18.30 1.63 8.17
N TRP A 727 17.29 0.89 7.74
CA TRP A 727 15.91 1.35 7.55
C TRP A 727 15.67 2.41 6.45
N LEU A 728 16.71 2.85 5.74
CA LEU A 728 16.56 3.68 4.54
C LEU A 728 16.05 2.86 3.34
N THR A 729 16.43 1.58 3.29
CA THR A 729 15.99 0.59 2.29
C THR A 729 15.19 -0.53 2.96
N GLY A 730 14.27 -1.17 2.23
CA GLY A 730 13.52 -2.35 2.71
C GLY A 730 12.49 -2.10 3.82
N PHE A 731 12.80 -1.25 4.80
CA PHE A 731 11.94 -1.05 5.96
C PHE A 731 10.63 -0.33 5.60
N ASP A 732 9.50 -0.88 6.05
CA ASP A 732 8.17 -0.39 5.69
C ASP A 732 7.34 -0.07 6.93
N VAL A 733 6.99 1.21 7.08
CA VAL A 733 6.25 1.76 8.23
C VAL A 733 5.19 2.72 7.70
N GLU A 734 3.93 2.28 7.72
CA GLU A 734 2.81 3.06 7.17
C GLU A 734 2.61 4.37 7.95
N CYS A 735 2.75 4.33 9.28
CA CYS A 735 2.57 5.46 10.20
C CYS A 735 3.79 6.41 10.31
N LEU A 736 4.86 6.19 9.54
CA LEU A 736 5.99 7.12 9.50
C LEU A 736 5.56 8.39 8.75
N SER A 737 5.50 9.51 9.46
CA SER A 737 4.98 10.77 8.91
C SER A 737 6.06 11.78 8.57
N THR A 738 7.18 11.75 9.29
CA THR A 738 8.23 12.78 9.18
C THR A 738 9.61 12.13 9.09
N LEU A 739 10.39 12.55 8.09
CA LEU A 739 11.78 12.13 7.89
C LEU A 739 12.67 13.36 8.01
N TYR A 740 13.55 13.37 9.01
CA TYR A 740 14.57 14.39 9.21
C TYR A 740 15.88 13.90 8.61
N ILE A 741 16.49 14.70 7.76
CA ILE A 741 17.70 14.30 7.03
C ILE A 741 18.83 15.28 7.33
N ASP A 742 19.88 14.75 7.94
CA ASP A 742 21.18 15.38 8.14
C ASP A 742 22.30 14.59 7.42
N LYS A 743 21.95 13.97 6.29
CA LYS A 743 22.86 13.17 5.48
C LYS A 743 22.79 13.62 4.02
N PRO A 744 23.90 14.08 3.41
CA PRO A 744 23.96 14.37 1.99
C PRO A 744 23.66 13.10 1.17
N MET A 745 22.58 13.14 0.38
CA MET A 745 22.14 12.02 -0.47
C MET A 745 21.72 12.53 -1.86
N ARG A 746 21.83 11.66 -2.88
CA ARG A 746 21.52 12.00 -4.27
C ARG A 746 20.82 10.87 -5.01
N ALA A 747 20.18 11.23 -6.12
CA ALA A 747 19.55 10.30 -7.06
C ALA A 747 18.71 9.22 -6.35
N HIS A 748 19.07 7.96 -6.58
CA HIS A 748 18.32 6.79 -6.11
C HIS A 748 18.37 6.53 -4.59
N THR A 749 19.46 6.87 -3.89
CA THR A 749 19.55 6.72 -2.41
C THR A 749 18.58 7.69 -1.72
N LEU A 750 18.52 8.93 -2.20
CA LEU A 750 17.58 9.94 -1.73
C LEU A 750 16.13 9.51 -1.95
N MET A 751 15.78 9.04 -3.15
CA MET A 751 14.42 8.62 -3.48
C MET A 751 13.92 7.46 -2.62
N GLN A 752 14.80 6.50 -2.32
CA GLN A 752 14.43 5.37 -1.45
C GLN A 752 14.19 5.79 -0.01
N ALA A 753 14.97 6.74 0.51
CA ALA A 753 14.81 7.29 1.84
C ALA A 753 13.49 8.08 1.97
N ILE A 754 13.23 9.04 1.07
CA ILE A 754 12.03 9.88 1.16
C ILE A 754 10.74 9.09 0.92
N ALA A 755 10.77 8.04 0.10
CA ALA A 755 9.62 7.18 -0.15
C ALA A 755 9.12 6.42 1.09
N ARG A 756 9.90 6.39 2.19
CA ARG A 756 9.46 5.84 3.49
C ARG A 756 8.33 6.67 4.10
N ALA A 757 8.42 8.00 3.99
CA ALA A 757 7.37 8.89 4.46
C ALA A 757 6.15 8.90 3.52
N ASN A 758 6.20 8.20 2.38
CA ASN A 758 5.18 8.29 1.34
C ASN A 758 4.06 7.21 1.41
N ARG A 759 4.01 6.42 2.49
CA ARG A 759 2.98 5.40 2.67
C ARG A 759 1.64 6.00 3.11
N VAL A 760 0.56 5.46 2.55
CA VAL A 760 -0.82 5.80 2.94
C VAL A 760 -1.11 5.24 4.33
N TYR A 761 -1.65 6.08 5.20
CA TYR A 761 -2.05 5.71 6.55
C TYR A 761 -3.27 6.55 6.98
N PRO A 762 -4.22 6.01 7.77
CA PRO A 762 -5.38 6.77 8.22
C PRO A 762 -4.99 8.06 8.96
N GLY A 763 -5.52 9.20 8.51
CA GLY A 763 -5.25 10.52 9.10
C GLY A 763 -3.92 11.17 8.67
N LYS A 764 -3.18 10.54 7.75
CA LYS A 764 -1.95 11.08 7.18
C LYS A 764 -2.19 11.62 5.77
N ASP A 765 -2.15 12.94 5.62
CA ASP A 765 -2.39 13.62 4.34
C ASP A 765 -1.13 13.72 3.46
N PHE A 766 0.05 13.79 4.09
CA PHE A 766 1.35 13.86 3.40
C PHE A 766 2.49 13.30 4.27
N GLY A 767 3.61 12.97 3.62
CA GLY A 767 4.89 12.72 4.28
C GLY A 767 5.74 13.99 4.29
N LEU A 768 6.27 14.37 5.46
CA LEU A 768 7.12 15.56 5.60
C LEU A 768 8.60 15.17 5.54
N ILE A 769 9.35 15.82 4.66
CA ILE A 769 10.80 15.70 4.56
C ILE A 769 11.42 16.99 5.09
N VAL A 770 12.10 16.90 6.22
CA VAL A 770 12.80 18.01 6.86
C VAL A 770 14.28 17.89 6.55
N ASP A 771 14.85 18.92 5.94
CA ASP A 771 16.23 18.92 5.47
C ASP A 771 17.09 19.92 6.23
N TYR A 772 18.14 19.43 6.87
CA TYR A 772 19.15 20.22 7.59
C TYR A 772 20.42 20.49 6.78
N ASN A 773 20.59 19.79 5.66
CA ASN A 773 21.80 19.86 4.87
C ASN A 773 21.63 20.73 3.61
N GLY A 774 20.42 20.88 3.07
CA GLY A 774 20.14 21.72 1.89
C GLY A 774 20.26 20.95 0.57
N MET A 775 19.58 19.81 0.49
CA MET A 775 19.50 18.90 -0.64
C MET A 775 18.37 19.23 -1.64
N LEU A 776 17.69 20.38 -1.52
CA LEU A 776 16.56 20.75 -2.39
C LEU A 776 16.87 20.57 -3.89
N LYS A 777 18.07 20.97 -4.33
CA LYS A 777 18.53 20.82 -5.71
C LYS A 777 18.61 19.33 -6.11
N SER A 778 19.29 18.52 -5.31
CA SER A 778 19.40 17.08 -5.52
C SER A 778 18.06 16.36 -5.47
N LEU A 779 17.13 16.83 -4.63
CA LEU A 779 15.75 16.34 -4.56
C LEU A 779 14.98 16.65 -5.84
N ARG A 780 15.03 17.90 -6.33
CA ARG A 780 14.38 18.30 -7.58
C ARG A 780 14.95 17.55 -8.78
N GLU A 781 16.28 17.38 -8.85
CA GLU A 781 16.95 16.60 -9.90
C GLU A 781 16.52 15.12 -9.85
N ALA A 782 16.49 14.51 -8.67
CA ALA A 782 16.04 13.13 -8.50
C ALA A 782 14.57 12.98 -8.88
N LEU A 783 13.69 13.87 -8.41
CA LEU A 783 12.26 13.82 -8.75
C LEU A 783 12.02 14.05 -10.23
N ALA A 784 12.73 14.98 -10.88
CA ALA A 784 12.61 15.20 -12.31
C ALA A 784 12.94 13.95 -13.14
N GLN A 785 13.88 13.13 -12.68
CA GLN A 785 14.20 11.85 -13.33
C GLN A 785 13.10 10.79 -13.13
N TYR A 786 12.36 10.86 -12.03
CA TYR A 786 11.29 9.93 -11.67
C TYR A 786 9.91 10.39 -12.12
N ALA A 787 9.77 11.67 -12.48
CA ALA A 787 8.55 12.33 -12.93
C ALA A 787 8.37 12.34 -14.45
N LEU A 788 9.29 11.70 -15.20
CA LEU A 788 9.22 11.58 -16.66
C LEU A 788 8.10 10.61 -17.08
N GLY A 789 6.85 11.05 -16.88
CA GLY A 789 5.73 10.78 -17.77
C GLY A 789 5.76 11.76 -18.96
N ASP A 790 4.91 11.56 -19.96
CA ASP A 790 4.91 12.30 -21.25
C ASP A 790 4.78 13.83 -21.13
N ASP A 791 4.49 14.38 -19.95
CA ASP A 791 4.45 15.82 -19.68
C ASP A 791 5.43 16.21 -18.56
N GLY A 792 6.43 17.03 -18.90
CA GLY A 792 7.59 17.40 -18.08
C GLY A 792 7.34 18.28 -16.84
N GLY A 793 6.32 17.98 -16.03
CA GLY A 793 5.97 18.71 -14.82
C GLY A 793 6.63 18.14 -13.55
N ALA A 794 7.94 18.31 -13.38
CA ALA A 794 8.63 17.94 -12.12
C ALA A 794 8.28 18.87 -10.94
N ALA A 795 7.70 20.05 -11.23
CA ALA A 795 7.42 21.08 -10.23
C ALA A 795 6.25 20.77 -9.28
N GLU A 796 5.29 19.92 -9.67
CA GLU A 796 4.07 19.64 -8.88
C GLU A 796 4.25 18.61 -7.74
N ILE A 797 5.35 17.86 -7.73
CA ILE A 797 5.48 16.65 -6.88
C ILE A 797 5.91 17.00 -5.45
N VAL A 798 6.67 18.07 -5.29
CA VAL A 798 7.05 18.62 -3.99
C VAL A 798 6.52 20.03 -3.92
N ALA A 799 5.37 20.17 -3.28
CA ALA A 799 4.81 21.48 -2.98
C ALA A 799 5.59 22.08 -1.80
N PRO A 800 6.12 23.31 -1.93
CA PRO A 800 6.50 24.13 -0.80
C PRO A 800 5.34 24.22 0.20
N ILE A 801 5.66 24.36 1.49
CA ILE A 801 4.62 24.49 2.51
C ILE A 801 3.75 25.73 2.28
N GLU A 802 4.32 26.77 1.67
CA GLU A 802 3.67 28.02 1.29
C GLU A 802 2.53 27.80 0.28
N GLU A 803 2.70 26.90 -0.69
CA GLU A 803 1.64 26.55 -1.65
C GLU A 803 0.48 25.81 -0.96
N ARG A 804 0.75 25.07 0.12
CA ARG A 804 -0.30 24.41 0.91
C ARG A 804 -1.06 25.41 1.77
N VAL A 805 -0.38 26.41 2.30
CA VAL A 805 -1.01 27.53 3.01
C VAL A 805 -1.90 28.32 2.03
N ALA A 806 -1.45 28.54 0.79
CA ALA A 806 -2.28 29.12 -0.26
C ALA A 806 -3.49 28.24 -0.59
N ALA A 807 -3.31 26.92 -0.74
CA ALA A 807 -4.42 26.00 -0.98
C ALA A 807 -5.42 25.94 0.19
N LEU A 808 -4.98 26.09 1.44
CA LEU A 808 -5.86 26.26 2.60
C LEU A 808 -6.65 27.56 2.48
N ALA A 809 -5.99 28.67 2.15
CA ALA A 809 -6.64 29.96 1.94
C ALA A 809 -7.71 29.89 0.83
N ASP A 810 -7.40 29.22 -0.30
CA ASP A 810 -8.35 28.99 -1.39
C ASP A 810 -9.55 28.15 -0.96
N ALA A 811 -9.32 27.08 -0.19
CA ALA A 811 -10.42 26.24 0.31
C ALA A 811 -11.35 27.02 1.24
N ILE A 812 -10.79 27.86 2.10
CA ILE A 812 -11.55 28.75 2.98
C ILE A 812 -12.34 29.75 2.13
N ALA A 813 -11.69 30.41 1.17
CA ALA A 813 -12.34 31.39 0.29
C ALA A 813 -13.48 30.77 -0.53
N VAL A 814 -13.31 29.55 -1.05
CA VAL A 814 -14.39 28.82 -1.76
C VAL A 814 -15.56 28.49 -0.84
N THR A 815 -15.27 28.13 0.42
CA THR A 815 -16.31 27.83 1.41
C THR A 815 -17.09 29.08 1.80
N GLU A 816 -16.41 30.20 2.01
CA GLU A 816 -17.01 31.50 2.31
C GLU A 816 -17.78 32.07 1.12
N ALA A 817 -17.27 31.90 -0.11
CA ALA A 817 -17.99 32.29 -1.33
C ALA A 817 -19.30 31.51 -1.51
N HIS A 818 -19.30 30.22 -1.12
CA HIS A 818 -20.54 29.42 -1.08
C HIS A 818 -21.54 29.96 -0.05
N LEU A 819 -21.07 30.38 1.13
CA LEU A 819 -21.92 31.03 2.13
C LEU A 819 -22.49 32.38 1.62
N SER A 820 -21.66 33.22 1.00
CA SER A 820 -22.09 34.49 0.42
C SER A 820 -23.13 34.28 -0.69
N GLY A 821 -22.95 33.26 -1.54
CA GLY A 821 -23.93 32.86 -2.53
C GLY A 821 -25.28 32.39 -1.97
N LEU A 822 -25.33 32.03 -0.68
CA LEU A 822 -26.54 31.68 0.06
C LEU A 822 -27.11 32.86 0.86
N GLY A 823 -26.53 34.05 0.72
CA GLY A 823 -26.96 35.27 1.42
C GLY A 823 -26.34 35.45 2.80
N PHE A 824 -25.29 34.71 3.16
CA PHE A 824 -24.59 34.87 4.44
C PHE A 824 -23.13 35.27 4.23
N GLU A 825 -22.75 36.46 4.72
CA GLU A 825 -21.38 36.95 4.65
C GLU A 825 -20.54 36.42 5.82
N ALA A 826 -19.57 35.54 5.54
CA ALA A 826 -18.75 34.90 6.57
C ALA A 826 -17.90 35.87 7.39
N ASP A 827 -17.52 37.02 6.81
CA ASP A 827 -16.77 38.08 7.49
C ASP A 827 -17.53 38.67 8.69
N SER A 828 -18.87 38.56 8.69
CA SER A 828 -19.71 39.02 9.81
C SER A 828 -19.42 38.29 11.12
N LEU A 829 -18.81 37.10 11.08
CA LEU A 829 -18.47 36.30 12.26
C LEU A 829 -17.11 36.68 12.89
N LEU A 830 -16.24 37.40 12.17
CA LEU A 830 -14.90 37.75 12.63
C LEU A 830 -14.95 38.71 13.84
N GLY A 831 -14.29 38.36 14.94
CA GLY A 831 -14.23 39.18 16.14
C GLY A 831 -15.55 39.31 16.94
N THR A 832 -16.63 38.64 16.55
CA THR A 832 -17.93 38.68 17.25
C THR A 832 -17.95 37.78 18.49
N LYS A 833 -18.67 38.20 19.54
CA LYS A 833 -18.77 37.48 20.84
C LYS A 833 -20.19 37.50 21.40
N GLY A 834 -20.50 36.53 22.27
CA GLY A 834 -21.77 36.46 23.00
C GLY A 834 -22.99 36.20 22.10
N PHE A 835 -24.16 36.73 22.50
CA PHE A 835 -25.44 36.48 21.81
C PHE A 835 -25.44 36.85 20.32
N THR A 836 -24.70 37.90 19.92
CA THR A 836 -24.57 38.30 18.52
C THR A 836 -23.88 37.22 17.67
N ARG A 837 -22.87 36.54 18.22
CA ARG A 837 -22.21 35.42 17.52
C ARG A 837 -23.16 34.22 17.40
N ILE A 838 -23.97 33.95 18.41
CA ILE A 838 -24.96 32.86 18.40
C ILE A 838 -26.02 33.10 17.34
N GLU A 839 -26.52 34.34 17.25
CA GLU A 839 -27.50 34.78 16.24
C GLU A 839 -26.93 34.65 14.82
N LEU A 840 -25.73 35.18 14.58
CA LEU A 840 -25.05 35.05 13.28
C LEU A 840 -24.75 33.60 12.89
N LEU A 841 -24.39 32.74 13.86
CA LEU A 841 -24.23 31.31 13.59
C LEU A 841 -25.56 30.63 13.28
N ALA A 842 -26.68 31.07 13.88
CA ALA A 842 -28.00 30.57 13.56
C ALA A 842 -28.42 31.01 12.15
N ASP A 843 -28.17 32.27 11.80
CA ASP A 843 -28.42 32.82 10.46
C ASP A 843 -27.59 32.11 9.39
N ALA A 844 -26.32 31.81 9.68
CA ALA A 844 -25.46 31.01 8.82
C ALA A 844 -26.01 29.59 8.60
N VAL A 845 -26.48 28.95 9.68
CA VAL A 845 -27.06 27.61 9.61
C VAL A 845 -28.36 27.63 8.81
N GLU A 846 -29.24 28.61 9.00
CA GLU A 846 -30.48 28.80 8.22
C GLU A 846 -30.18 29.03 6.74
N ALA A 847 -29.21 29.90 6.42
CA ALA A 847 -28.79 30.16 5.04
C ALA A 847 -28.30 28.87 4.34
N VAL A 848 -27.58 28.02 5.07
CA VAL A 848 -27.11 26.71 4.57
C VAL A 848 -28.24 25.67 4.52
N TYR A 849 -29.26 25.78 5.39
CA TYR A 849 -30.40 24.86 5.46
C TYR A 849 -31.47 25.09 4.38
N ASN A 850 -31.37 26.18 3.60
CA ASN A 850 -32.31 26.51 2.53
C ASN A 850 -32.51 25.37 1.50
N SER A 851 -31.52 24.49 1.31
CA SER A 851 -31.67 23.25 0.53
C SER A 851 -30.72 22.14 0.99
N ASP A 852 -31.14 20.89 0.85
CA ASP A 852 -30.31 19.70 1.13
C ASP A 852 -29.01 19.68 0.30
N GLU A 853 -29.04 20.25 -0.91
CA GLU A 853 -27.87 20.40 -1.78
C GLU A 853 -26.87 21.43 -1.21
N SER A 854 -27.35 22.59 -0.77
CA SER A 854 -26.52 23.65 -0.19
C SER A 854 -25.85 23.21 1.10
N LYS A 855 -26.59 22.45 1.93
CA LYS A 855 -26.08 21.81 3.13
C LYS A 855 -24.96 20.81 2.83
N ARG A 856 -25.18 19.87 1.92
CA ARG A 856 -24.14 18.88 1.57
C ARG A 856 -22.91 19.52 0.95
N ARG A 857 -23.10 20.51 0.08
CA ARG A 857 -22.00 21.25 -0.54
C ARG A 857 -21.16 21.94 0.52
N TYR A 858 -21.81 22.59 1.49
CA TYR A 858 -21.12 23.18 2.63
C TYR A 858 -20.35 22.13 3.47
N GLU A 859 -20.98 20.99 3.80
CA GLU A 859 -20.32 19.91 4.57
C GLU A 859 -19.07 19.35 3.88
N ILE A 860 -19.08 19.23 2.54
CA ILE A 860 -17.92 18.76 1.78
C ILE A 860 -16.80 19.81 1.83
N LEU A 861 -17.13 21.07 1.55
CA LEU A 861 -16.16 22.18 1.53
C LEU A 861 -15.52 22.37 2.91
N ALA A 862 -16.33 22.35 3.97
CA ALA A 862 -15.88 22.47 5.35
C ALA A 862 -14.90 21.34 5.74
N ARG A 863 -15.17 20.09 5.35
CA ARG A 863 -14.26 18.95 5.62
C ARG A 863 -12.91 19.09 4.91
N VAL A 864 -12.89 19.66 3.70
CA VAL A 864 -11.64 19.95 2.99
C VAL A 864 -10.83 20.99 3.76
N VAL A 865 -11.49 22.03 4.29
CA VAL A 865 -10.85 23.04 5.16
C VAL A 865 -10.30 22.40 6.44
N PHE A 866 -11.06 21.54 7.12
CA PHE A 866 -10.60 20.87 8.36
C PHE A 866 -9.37 19.99 8.13
N SER A 867 -9.38 19.19 7.07
CA SER A 867 -8.24 18.34 6.72
C SER A 867 -7.00 19.18 6.40
N ARG A 868 -7.12 20.20 5.54
CA ARG A 868 -5.99 21.07 5.17
C ARG A 868 -5.44 21.86 6.36
N PHE A 869 -6.30 22.39 7.21
CA PHE A 869 -5.90 23.14 8.40
C PHE A 869 -5.23 22.23 9.43
N LYS A 870 -5.79 21.03 9.68
CA LYS A 870 -5.17 20.03 10.55
C LYS A 870 -3.76 19.66 10.10
N ALA A 871 -3.55 19.54 8.79
CA ALA A 871 -2.25 19.22 8.22
C ALA A 871 -1.20 20.35 8.39
N LEU A 872 -1.65 21.58 8.65
CA LEU A 872 -0.84 22.80 8.78
C LEU A 872 -0.90 23.43 10.19
N LEU A 873 -1.40 22.70 11.20
CA LEU A 873 -1.62 23.17 12.58
C LEU A 873 -0.42 23.87 13.25
N VAL A 874 0.79 23.64 12.74
CA VAL A 874 2.06 24.09 13.33
C VAL A 874 2.78 25.12 12.46
N GLU A 875 2.24 25.42 11.28
CA GLU A 875 2.81 26.40 10.36
C GLU A 875 2.29 27.80 10.75
N PRO A 876 3.16 28.75 11.19
CA PRO A 876 2.71 30.06 11.67
C PRO A 876 1.89 30.83 10.64
N SER A 877 2.20 30.68 9.35
CA SER A 877 1.45 31.31 8.27
C SER A 877 0.03 30.74 8.08
N ALA A 878 -0.21 29.49 8.48
CA ALA A 878 -1.54 28.88 8.48
C ALA A 878 -2.40 29.33 9.68
N LEU A 879 -1.78 29.65 10.82
CA LEU A 879 -2.50 30.09 12.04
C LEU A 879 -3.27 31.40 11.85
N VAL A 880 -2.90 32.22 10.87
CA VAL A 880 -3.65 33.43 10.47
C VAL A 880 -5.09 33.08 10.03
N PHE A 881 -5.32 31.85 9.56
CA PHE A 881 -6.62 31.37 9.12
C PHE A 881 -7.40 30.61 10.21
N ALA A 882 -6.88 30.50 11.44
CA ALA A 882 -7.48 29.71 12.51
C ALA A 882 -8.91 30.16 12.85
N GLU A 883 -9.13 31.46 12.99
CA GLU A 883 -10.45 32.01 13.31
C GLU A 883 -11.49 31.72 12.20
N ARG A 884 -11.06 31.81 10.93
CA ARG A 884 -11.91 31.50 9.77
C ARG A 884 -12.23 29.99 9.71
N HIS A 885 -11.25 29.14 9.97
CA HIS A 885 -11.45 27.70 10.11
C HIS A 885 -12.47 27.38 11.22
N ASP A 886 -12.29 27.96 12.41
CA ASP A 886 -13.13 27.69 13.58
C ASP A 886 -14.58 28.15 13.36
N ASN A 887 -14.79 29.25 12.64
CA ASN A 887 -16.12 29.70 12.22
C ASN A 887 -16.79 28.66 11.31
N ILE A 888 -16.07 28.14 10.31
CA ILE A 888 -16.56 27.10 9.40
C ILE A 888 -16.89 25.82 10.18
N GLU A 889 -16.04 25.44 11.14
CA GLU A 889 -16.23 24.27 12.00
C GLU A 889 -17.44 24.41 12.93
N ALA A 890 -17.65 25.59 13.51
CA ALA A 890 -18.78 25.88 14.38
C ALA A 890 -20.12 25.74 13.63
N ILE A 891 -20.21 26.29 12.41
CA ILE A 891 -21.41 26.13 11.56
C ILE A 891 -21.63 24.65 11.22
N TYR A 892 -20.57 23.90 10.87
CA TYR A 892 -20.65 22.47 10.57
C TYR A 892 -21.13 21.63 11.77
N LYS A 893 -20.65 21.93 12.98
CA LYS A 893 -21.08 21.26 14.22
C LYS A 893 -22.55 21.56 14.53
N LYS A 894 -22.99 22.82 14.45
CA LYS A 894 -24.41 23.19 14.65
C LYS A 894 -25.34 22.55 13.60
N LEU A 895 -24.91 22.44 12.34
CA LEU A 895 -25.63 21.70 11.30
C LEU A 895 -25.79 20.21 11.64
N SER A 896 -24.81 19.64 12.34
CA SER A 896 -24.80 18.24 12.77
C SER A 896 -25.66 18.02 14.03
N GLU A 897 -25.66 18.94 15.00
CA GLU A 897 -26.50 18.89 16.21
C GLU A 897 -28.00 18.98 15.92
N ARG A 898 -28.40 19.77 14.91
CA ARG A 898 -29.79 19.82 14.41
C ARG A 898 -30.26 18.50 13.79
N ARG A 899 -29.35 17.55 13.52
CA ARG A 899 -29.66 16.22 13.01
C ARG A 899 -30.13 15.28 14.13
N ASP A 900 -29.59 15.44 15.34
CA ASP A 900 -29.92 14.63 16.51
C ASP A 900 -31.17 15.13 17.26
N THR A 901 -31.60 16.36 16.98
CA THR A 901 -32.79 17.01 17.58
C THR A 901 -33.98 17.12 16.63
N ALA A 902 -33.90 16.57 15.41
CA ALA A 902 -35.05 16.47 14.52
C ALA A 902 -36.05 15.48 15.12
N ASP A 903 -36.99 16.00 15.92
CA ASP A 903 -38.02 15.26 16.62
C ASP A 903 -38.95 14.57 15.61
N VAL A 904 -38.62 13.32 15.28
CA VAL A 904 -39.41 12.44 14.41
C VAL A 904 -40.79 12.16 15.04
N SER A 905 -41.04 12.57 16.29
CA SER A 905 -42.31 12.37 17.00
C SER A 905 -43.50 13.06 16.32
N GLU A 906 -43.33 14.25 15.72
CA GLU A 906 -44.43 14.92 15.00
C GLU A 906 -44.74 14.22 13.66
N LEU A 907 -43.70 13.77 12.94
CA LEU A 907 -43.86 12.96 11.73
C LEU A 907 -44.46 11.59 12.03
N LEU A 908 -44.07 10.94 13.14
CA LEU A 908 -44.66 9.70 13.63
C LEU A 908 -46.12 9.88 14.08
N LYS A 909 -46.49 11.01 14.71
CA LYS A 909 -47.89 11.32 15.04
C LYS A 909 -48.73 11.57 13.79
N VAL A 910 -48.19 12.24 12.78
CA VAL A 910 -48.87 12.44 11.49
C VAL A 910 -49.01 11.11 10.74
N LEU A 911 -47.97 10.26 10.73
CA LEU A 911 -48.05 8.91 10.18
C LEU A 911 -49.05 8.04 10.95
N HIS A 912 -49.07 8.08 12.28
CA HIS A 912 -50.04 7.37 13.11
C HIS A 912 -51.46 7.89 12.90
N ARG A 913 -51.66 9.20 12.66
CA ARG A 913 -52.99 9.72 12.26
C ARG A 913 -53.39 9.21 10.89
N ILE A 914 -52.51 9.27 9.89
CA ILE A 914 -52.82 8.79 8.54
C ILE A 914 -53.12 7.27 8.56
N VAL A 915 -52.32 6.51 9.30
CA VAL A 915 -52.50 5.05 9.49
C VAL A 915 -53.78 4.75 10.30
N ASN A 916 -54.08 5.47 11.38
CA ASN A 916 -55.32 5.28 12.13
C ASN A 916 -56.57 5.69 11.33
N THR A 917 -56.46 6.70 10.47
CA THR A 917 -57.57 7.11 9.57
C THR A 917 -57.78 6.07 8.47
N ALA A 918 -56.70 5.45 7.97
CA ALA A 918 -56.77 4.34 7.02
C ALA A 918 -57.29 3.03 7.66
N ILE A 919 -57.00 2.79 8.93
CA ILE A 919 -57.50 1.64 9.69
C ILE A 919 -58.98 1.82 10.06
N ALA A 920 -59.42 3.03 10.41
CA ALA A 920 -60.83 3.34 10.68
C ALA A 920 -61.72 3.20 9.44
N SER A 921 -61.17 3.35 8.22
CA SER A 921 -61.91 3.13 6.97
C SER A 921 -62.07 1.66 6.57
N HIS A 922 -61.49 0.70 7.31
CA HIS A 922 -61.52 -0.73 6.98
C HIS A 922 -61.83 -1.62 8.22
N GLY A 923 -62.88 -1.28 8.98
CA GLY A 923 -63.25 -2.07 10.16
C GLY A 923 -64.64 -1.84 10.74
N GLU A 924 -65.70 -1.75 9.92
CA GLU A 924 -67.01 -2.22 10.37
C GLU A 924 -67.19 -3.67 9.89
N GLY A 925 -67.10 -4.60 10.83
CA GLY A 925 -67.30 -6.02 10.55
C GLY A 925 -67.04 -6.92 11.76
N GLY A 926 -68.00 -6.98 12.67
CA GLY A 926 -68.35 -8.20 13.42
C GLY A 926 -67.40 -8.69 14.51
N ASP A 927 -67.72 -8.28 15.74
CA ASP A 927 -68.12 -9.14 16.87
C ASP A 927 -67.19 -10.24 17.44
N GLN A 928 -67.29 -10.36 18.77
CA GLN A 928 -66.91 -11.47 19.66
C GLN A 928 -65.41 -11.65 20.00
N ALA A 929 -65.05 -11.33 21.25
CA ALA A 929 -65.14 -12.31 22.34
C ALA A 929 -64.41 -11.80 23.60
N SER A 930 -65.20 -11.75 24.66
CA SER A 930 -64.82 -11.68 26.07
C SER A 930 -63.74 -12.67 26.49
N GLY A 931 -62.89 -12.29 27.44
CA GLY A 931 -62.45 -13.23 28.47
C GLY A 931 -60.99 -13.13 28.92
N LEU A 932 -60.83 -12.50 30.10
CA LEU A 932 -60.04 -12.97 31.24
C LEU A 932 -58.49 -12.87 31.20
N THR A 933 -58.04 -12.02 32.15
CA THR A 933 -56.91 -12.15 33.11
C THR A 933 -55.48 -12.21 32.61
#